data_AF-A0A653NYQ5-F1
#
_entry.id   AF-A0A653NYQ5-F1
#
_cell.length_a   1.000
_cell.length_b   1.000
_cell.length_c   1.000
_cell.angle_alpha   90.00
_cell.angle_beta   90.00
_cell.angle_gamma   90.00
#
_symmetry.space_group_name_H-M   'P 1'
#
loop_
_entity.id
_entity.type
_entity.pdbx_description
1 polymer ?
#
loop_
_entity_poly.entity_id
_entity_poly.type
_entity_poly.pdbx_seq_one_letter_code
_entity_poly.pdbx_strand_id
1 'polypeptide(L)'
;MTTPGRSPPRSKKGSSDASEVLTAGSIVADLDDDEPDSVEPVAPEESDVLETDEDVVDDGELVADADPPEPVEDVAMASIAPAGPSRRELKAQAKAARRQEREEAAQAKLDAKREAREARAQAKHQAVEDRAQAKQQVREERENAKQQAREERENAKQQAHEERETAKQQAAAAREQEAADRAAALEQEAREQEAREQKAREQEAREQEARDNEAREQEARDNEAREQEARDNEAREREARDQEAADAEARETTDDEVEQTPESSAEPIVEPEAQPVAPSEASVGLAKRLEAERVRLAEQREQREAEEQQRQEREKAEAEAAEAKIAARRERDEAKSATRQARVDAKLERKQAKQARLDAKLAARQQRNEEREQAAAAKVQARAERAAAKAAARVDTRTAAMEAPELTAPDSAGGEVEVEVAAAAALQSADLGAVEEVVAEPLAEEQPEPVDETVDPEESPDDATETEAVETPVGVDRPDRQQAKVEAKEARLAARRERADAKQAARQTREEAKQAARSERIAAKEALRLERAEAKNAARQAREDAEEAERREREAVEQKAREDAEAADRRERGEAVQAALAAAQVEAEAEAEPEAEEVDESSADDDVANDAVDDAETEVEAETETADETADEVDDEVEVDTAVAAQEAAGDAKDAARRERQEAKEAARREREDSKAAAREAKAARRAEKRDDRIVEAPREPKVSLLERRRQKADGREPGASSGGRNAVAVLAVAVGVVGLTASLLLAIGAFMAALGTTDSNAAYDALSSVCDLLVGPLRDVFTFSGTNAEMKEAVVAWGAGSMIYVLVGMFAQSYLRSRIDED
;
A
#
# COMPACT_ATOMS: atom_id res chain seq x y z
N MET A 1 -49.90 -12.00 -62.24
CA MET A 1 -50.41 -10.61 -62.28
C MET A 1 -50.14 -10.01 -60.91
N THR A 2 -49.46 -8.89 -60.70
CA THR A 2 -48.80 -7.92 -61.60
C THR A 2 -47.80 -7.10 -60.77
N THR A 3 -46.57 -6.89 -61.27
CA THR A 3 -45.65 -5.81 -60.86
C THR A 3 -46.17 -4.45 -61.38
N PRO A 4 -45.79 -3.25 -60.85
CA PRO A 4 -44.41 -2.74 -60.60
C PRO A 4 -44.25 -1.96 -59.25
N GLY A 5 -43.11 -1.36 -58.86
CA GLY A 5 -41.73 -1.33 -59.38
C GLY A 5 -40.97 -0.04 -58.96
N ARG A 6 -39.68 0.06 -59.38
CA ARG A 6 -38.80 1.27 -59.45
C ARG A 6 -37.86 1.60 -58.26
N SER A 7 -36.55 1.57 -58.56
CA SER A 7 -35.42 2.04 -57.73
C SER A 7 -35.11 3.54 -57.93
N PRO A 8 -34.15 4.10 -57.16
CA PRO A 8 -32.98 4.75 -57.77
C PRO A 8 -31.62 4.34 -57.14
N PRO A 9 -30.45 4.73 -57.70
CA PRO A 9 -29.19 3.99 -57.50
C PRO A 9 -27.97 4.77 -56.96
N ARG A 10 -26.95 3.99 -56.53
CA ARG A 10 -25.48 4.22 -56.61
C ARG A 10 -24.85 5.53 -56.09
N SER A 11 -23.82 5.35 -55.25
CA SER A 11 -22.50 5.95 -55.48
C SER A 11 -21.37 4.95 -55.18
N LYS A 12 -20.33 4.95 -56.02
CA LYS A 12 -19.09 4.13 -55.89
C LYS A 12 -17.91 5.07 -55.67
N LYS A 13 -16.98 4.70 -54.78
CA LYS A 13 -15.52 4.98 -54.78
C LYS A 13 -14.97 4.51 -53.42
N GLY A 14 -13.84 3.83 -53.30
CA GLY A 14 -12.94 3.24 -54.29
C GLY A 14 -11.69 2.72 -53.56
N SER A 15 -11.23 1.50 -53.86
CA SER A 15 -10.04 0.89 -53.24
C SER A 15 -8.92 0.71 -54.27
N SER A 16 -7.69 0.98 -53.83
CA SER A 16 -6.39 0.67 -54.44
C SER A 16 -5.37 1.39 -53.53
N ASP A 17 -4.50 0.76 -52.75
CA ASP A 17 -3.72 -0.47 -52.95
C ASP A 17 -2.76 -0.35 -54.15
N ALA A 18 -1.48 -0.16 -53.83
CA ALA A 18 -0.34 -0.16 -54.75
C ALA A 18 0.97 -0.14 -53.93
N SER A 19 1.65 -1.29 -53.88
CA SER A 19 3.01 -1.48 -53.37
C SER A 19 4.01 -1.59 -54.53
N GLU A 20 5.16 -0.90 -54.45
CA GLU A 20 6.47 -1.24 -55.09
C GLU A 20 7.46 -0.09 -54.71
N VAL A 21 8.54 -0.30 -53.95
CA VAL A 21 9.82 -0.99 -54.24
C VAL A 21 10.60 -0.37 -55.42
N LEU A 22 11.70 0.38 -55.13
CA LEU A 22 13.07 0.17 -55.69
C LEU A 22 14.06 1.35 -55.42
N THR A 23 15.19 1.00 -54.78
CA THR A 23 16.61 1.43 -55.00
C THR A 23 17.11 2.90 -55.09
N ALA A 24 18.01 3.22 -54.14
CA ALA A 24 19.45 3.59 -54.31
C ALA A 24 19.94 4.97 -54.85
N GLY A 25 21.05 5.43 -54.26
CA GLY A 25 21.87 6.62 -54.62
C GLY A 25 21.84 7.69 -53.50
N SER A 26 22.86 7.96 -52.67
CA SER A 26 24.34 8.09 -52.82
C SER A 26 24.80 9.41 -53.46
N ILE A 27 25.95 9.94 -52.98
CA ILE A 27 26.60 11.25 -53.24
C ILE A 27 26.07 12.39 -52.31
N VAL A 28 26.82 13.26 -51.61
CA VAL A 28 28.20 13.39 -51.02
C VAL A 28 28.51 14.91 -50.91
N ALA A 29 29.13 15.35 -49.80
CA ALA A 29 29.74 16.69 -49.53
C ALA A 29 28.75 17.89 -49.43
N ASP A 30 28.88 18.91 -48.56
CA ASP A 30 30.01 19.57 -47.88
C ASP A 30 29.59 19.96 -46.42
N LEU A 31 30.41 19.92 -45.35
CA LEU A 31 31.59 20.74 -44.94
C LEU A 31 31.23 22.05 -44.17
N ASP A 32 32.10 22.42 -43.22
CA ASP A 32 32.01 23.43 -42.12
C ASP A 32 31.48 22.85 -40.78
N ASP A 33 32.31 22.39 -39.82
CA ASP A 33 33.28 23.10 -38.94
C ASP A 33 32.65 24.15 -37.99
N ASP A 34 32.52 23.78 -36.71
CA ASP A 34 33.02 24.57 -35.57
C ASP A 34 33.00 23.75 -34.26
N GLU A 35 34.02 23.91 -33.41
CA GLU A 35 34.26 23.09 -32.20
C GLU A 35 33.55 23.62 -30.92
N PRO A 36 33.40 22.79 -29.86
CA PRO A 36 32.69 23.17 -28.64
C PRO A 36 33.60 23.77 -27.57
N ASP A 37 33.46 25.07 -27.29
CA ASP A 37 34.27 25.72 -26.25
C ASP A 37 33.67 25.66 -24.84
N SER A 38 34.43 24.96 -24.00
CA SER A 38 34.41 24.87 -22.54
C SER A 38 33.98 26.13 -21.78
N VAL A 39 33.14 25.97 -20.74
CA VAL A 39 32.93 26.99 -19.70
C VAL A 39 33.11 26.39 -18.31
N GLU A 40 34.25 26.70 -17.68
CA GLU A 40 34.47 26.50 -16.25
C GLU A 40 34.17 27.79 -15.44
N PRO A 41 33.96 27.70 -14.11
CA PRO A 41 33.35 28.78 -13.33
C PRO A 41 34.35 29.82 -12.79
N VAL A 42 33.89 31.07 -12.66
CA VAL A 42 34.64 32.15 -12.00
C VAL A 42 33.86 32.68 -10.79
N ALA A 43 34.60 32.97 -9.71
CA ALA A 43 34.11 33.43 -8.41
C ALA A 43 33.81 34.95 -8.39
N PRO A 44 33.21 35.51 -7.32
CA PRO A 44 32.68 36.88 -7.33
C PRO A 44 33.73 37.92 -6.90
N GLU A 45 33.63 39.13 -7.46
CA GLU A 45 34.25 40.34 -6.92
C GLU A 45 33.24 41.48 -6.72
N GLU A 46 33.66 42.47 -5.94
CA GLU A 46 32.84 43.49 -5.28
C GLU A 46 32.66 44.78 -6.11
N SER A 47 31.88 45.70 -5.50
CA SER A 47 32.09 47.16 -5.50
C SER A 47 31.43 48.06 -6.55
N ASP A 48 31.09 49.24 -6.03
CA ASP A 48 30.79 50.54 -6.64
C ASP A 48 29.57 50.67 -7.57
N VAL A 49 28.56 51.49 -7.23
CA VAL A 49 28.56 52.97 -7.06
C VAL A 49 28.73 53.67 -8.41
N LEU A 50 27.66 54.36 -8.85
CA LEU A 50 27.57 55.59 -9.65
C LEU A 50 26.09 55.75 -10.09
N GLU A 51 25.45 56.85 -9.69
CA GLU A 51 25.13 58.01 -10.55
C GLU A 51 24.14 57.73 -11.69
N THR A 52 22.95 58.34 -11.58
CA THR A 52 22.16 58.82 -12.72
C THR A 52 21.49 60.15 -12.34
N ASP A 53 22.19 61.24 -12.65
CA ASP A 53 21.59 62.42 -13.29
C ASP A 53 20.81 61.99 -14.55
N GLU A 54 19.93 62.76 -15.19
CA GLU A 54 19.35 64.08 -14.98
C GLU A 54 18.03 64.06 -15.80
N ASP A 55 17.05 64.92 -15.52
CA ASP A 55 16.23 65.46 -16.62
C ASP A 55 15.59 66.80 -16.25
N VAL A 56 15.79 67.79 -17.12
CA VAL A 56 15.59 69.22 -16.89
C VAL A 56 14.48 69.77 -17.79
N VAL A 57 13.46 70.40 -17.20
CA VAL A 57 12.70 71.54 -17.76
C VAL A 57 12.11 72.31 -16.55
N ASP A 58 12.54 73.50 -16.11
CA ASP A 58 12.87 74.80 -16.72
C ASP A 58 11.68 75.80 -16.79
N ASP A 59 12.03 77.09 -16.70
CA ASP A 59 11.29 78.35 -16.84
C ASP A 59 10.27 78.80 -15.77
N GLY A 60 10.63 79.90 -15.08
CA GLY A 60 9.81 80.60 -14.08
C GLY A 60 10.42 81.89 -13.52
N GLU A 61 11.17 82.63 -14.34
CA GLU A 61 11.90 83.88 -14.01
C GLU A 61 10.98 85.03 -13.51
N LEU A 62 11.50 85.89 -12.61
CA LEU A 62 11.26 87.35 -12.40
C LEU A 62 11.50 87.73 -10.91
N VAL A 63 12.65 88.30 -10.49
CA VAL A 63 13.18 89.69 -10.67
C VAL A 63 12.76 90.70 -9.58
N ALA A 64 13.72 91.56 -9.19
CA ALA A 64 13.70 92.69 -8.25
C ALA A 64 13.82 92.33 -6.75
N ASP A 65 14.88 92.68 -6.02
CA ASP A 65 15.53 94.01 -5.79
C ASP A 65 14.58 95.10 -5.28
N ALA A 66 14.55 95.29 -3.95
CA ALA A 66 14.16 96.55 -3.30
C ALA A 66 14.58 96.60 -1.81
N ASP A 67 15.66 97.32 -1.49
CA ASP A 67 15.80 98.04 -0.21
C ASP A 67 14.56 98.92 0.04
N PRO A 68 14.17 99.20 1.31
CA PRO A 68 14.42 100.54 1.87
C PRO A 68 14.55 100.54 3.43
N PRO A 69 14.73 101.70 4.12
CA PRO A 69 16.06 102.23 4.42
C PRO A 69 16.30 102.47 5.93
N GLU A 70 17.55 102.75 6.30
CA GLU A 70 17.89 103.28 7.63
C GLU A 70 17.26 104.67 7.89
N PRO A 71 16.81 104.94 9.13
CA PRO A 71 16.67 106.29 9.64
C PRO A 71 17.65 106.57 10.80
N VAL A 72 18.68 107.36 10.46
CA VAL A 72 19.39 108.37 11.27
C VAL A 72 19.12 108.44 12.78
N GLU A 73 20.21 108.45 13.56
CA GLU A 73 20.23 108.89 14.95
C GLU A 73 19.84 110.37 15.07
N ASP A 74 19.01 110.72 16.06
CA ASP A 74 18.97 112.10 16.57
C ASP A 74 18.59 112.19 18.07
N VAL A 75 19.61 112.52 18.87
CA VAL A 75 19.61 113.38 20.07
C VAL A 75 18.37 113.41 21.00
N ALA A 76 18.51 112.70 22.12
CA ALA A 76 18.16 113.11 23.49
C ALA A 76 16.88 113.94 23.76
N MET A 77 15.84 113.28 24.31
CA MET A 77 14.92 113.91 25.26
C MET A 77 14.52 112.97 26.42
N ALA A 78 14.39 113.60 27.58
CA ALA A 78 14.00 113.11 28.90
C ALA A 78 13.21 111.78 29.03
N SER A 79 13.74 110.94 29.92
CA SER A 79 13.06 109.92 30.71
C SER A 79 11.60 110.24 31.08
N ILE A 80 10.67 109.54 30.43
CA ILE A 80 9.32 109.27 30.96
C ILE A 80 9.10 107.77 30.78
N ALA A 81 9.10 107.03 31.90
CA ALA A 81 8.87 105.59 31.87
C ALA A 81 7.49 105.29 31.25
N PRO A 82 7.40 104.40 30.24
CA PRO A 82 6.10 104.02 29.71
C PRO A 82 5.29 103.37 30.83
N ALA A 83 4.09 103.87 31.08
CA ALA A 83 3.17 103.25 32.02
C ALA A 83 2.97 101.79 31.59
N GLY A 84 3.45 100.85 32.41
CA GLY A 84 3.47 99.44 32.05
C GLY A 84 2.08 98.94 31.64
N PRO A 85 1.99 97.97 30.71
CA PRO A 85 0.72 97.49 30.17
C PRO A 85 -0.23 97.20 31.31
N SER A 86 -1.43 97.77 31.24
CA SER A 86 -2.37 97.74 32.34
C SER A 86 -2.63 96.30 32.75
N ARG A 87 -2.95 96.06 34.02
CA ARG A 87 -3.26 94.70 34.53
C ARG A 87 -4.41 94.02 33.77
N ARG A 88 -5.16 94.77 32.95
CA ARG A 88 -6.17 94.26 32.00
C ARG A 88 -5.55 93.77 30.68
N GLU A 89 -4.59 94.49 30.10
CA GLU A 89 -3.88 94.10 28.87
C GLU A 89 -3.01 92.87 29.08
N LEU A 90 -2.24 92.80 30.17
CA LEU A 90 -1.47 91.58 30.51
C LEU A 90 -2.40 90.36 30.70
N LYS A 91 -3.60 90.55 31.29
CA LYS A 91 -4.61 89.48 31.39
C LYS A 91 -5.24 89.13 30.04
N ALA A 92 -5.39 90.09 29.13
CA ALA A 92 -5.90 89.85 27.78
C ALA A 92 -4.88 89.07 26.93
N GLN A 93 -3.60 89.46 26.97
CA GLN A 93 -2.49 88.77 26.31
C GLN A 93 -2.33 87.34 26.85
N ALA A 94 -2.29 87.15 28.17
CA ALA A 94 -2.23 85.80 28.77
C ALA A 94 -3.45 84.92 28.41
N LYS A 95 -4.63 85.53 28.20
CA LYS A 95 -5.83 84.81 27.74
C LYS A 95 -5.79 84.50 26.23
N ALA A 96 -5.12 85.32 25.42
CA ALA A 96 -4.88 85.06 24.00
C ALA A 96 -3.85 83.95 23.80
N ALA A 97 -2.72 83.99 24.51
CA ALA A 97 -1.70 82.93 24.50
C ALA A 97 -2.30 81.56 24.89
N ARG A 98 -3.09 81.50 25.98
CA ARG A 98 -3.82 80.27 26.38
C ARG A 98 -4.94 79.84 25.40
N ARG A 99 -5.30 80.65 24.41
CA ARG A 99 -6.17 80.22 23.29
C ARG A 99 -5.34 79.63 22.17
N GLN A 100 -4.25 80.28 21.78
CA GLN A 100 -3.30 79.78 20.78
C GLN A 100 -2.75 78.41 21.20
N GLU A 101 -2.24 78.28 22.43
CA GLU A 101 -1.76 77.01 23.00
C GLU A 101 -2.83 75.90 22.97
N ARG A 102 -4.11 76.24 23.15
CA ARG A 102 -5.23 75.28 23.08
C ARG A 102 -5.64 74.94 21.66
N GLU A 103 -5.50 75.86 20.73
CA GLU A 103 -5.74 75.68 19.30
C GLU A 103 -4.62 74.82 18.70
N GLU A 104 -3.36 75.10 19.02
CA GLU A 104 -2.18 74.28 18.70
C GLU A 104 -2.29 72.87 19.30
N ALA A 105 -2.62 72.75 20.60
CA ALA A 105 -2.82 71.45 21.24
C ALA A 105 -4.09 70.70 20.76
N ALA A 106 -5.02 71.38 20.07
CA ALA A 106 -6.13 70.74 19.37
C ALA A 106 -5.71 70.29 17.95
N GLN A 107 -4.93 71.12 17.25
CA GLN A 107 -4.35 70.81 15.93
C GLN A 107 -3.45 69.58 16.02
N ALA A 108 -2.46 69.57 16.93
CA ALA A 108 -1.58 68.42 17.15
C ALA A 108 -2.34 67.12 17.53
N LYS A 109 -3.52 67.22 18.17
CA LYS A 109 -4.39 66.05 18.43
C LYS A 109 -5.17 65.59 17.20
N LEU A 110 -5.45 66.48 16.25
CA LEU A 110 -6.03 66.11 14.95
C LEU A 110 -4.97 65.50 14.03
N ASP A 111 -3.76 66.03 14.03
CA ASP A 111 -2.64 65.56 13.22
C ASP A 111 -2.16 64.18 13.68
N ALA A 112 -1.89 63.98 14.99
CA ALA A 112 -1.58 62.65 15.54
C ALA A 112 -2.71 61.62 15.30
N LYS A 113 -3.98 62.07 15.23
CA LYS A 113 -5.12 61.21 14.89
C LYS A 113 -5.23 60.92 13.39
N ARG A 114 -4.70 61.80 12.54
CA ARG A 114 -4.57 61.61 11.09
C ARG A 114 -3.44 60.62 10.80
N GLU A 115 -2.26 60.83 11.37
CA GLU A 115 -1.12 59.90 11.30
C GLU A 115 -1.51 58.49 11.77
N ALA A 116 -2.16 58.36 12.94
CA ALA A 116 -2.64 57.07 13.44
C ALA A 116 -3.71 56.41 12.54
N ARG A 117 -4.41 57.17 11.69
CA ARG A 117 -5.32 56.64 10.67
C ARG A 117 -4.59 56.23 9.41
N GLU A 118 -3.60 57.00 8.98
CA GLU A 118 -2.77 56.75 7.81
C GLU A 118 -1.86 55.52 8.02
N ALA A 119 -1.16 55.44 9.16
CA ALA A 119 -0.42 54.24 9.57
C ALA A 119 -1.32 52.98 9.65
N ARG A 120 -2.55 53.12 10.16
CA ARG A 120 -3.52 52.01 10.16
C ARG A 120 -4.08 51.68 8.77
N ALA A 121 -4.03 52.61 7.82
CA ALA A 121 -4.37 52.34 6.42
C ALA A 121 -3.23 51.61 5.71
N GLN A 122 -1.98 52.07 5.90
CA GLN A 122 -0.76 51.41 5.40
C GLN A 122 -0.64 49.97 5.91
N ALA A 123 -0.76 49.75 7.23
CA ALA A 123 -0.72 48.40 7.82
C ALA A 123 -1.85 47.47 7.32
N LYS A 124 -2.99 48.02 6.87
CA LYS A 124 -4.03 47.23 6.19
C LYS A 124 -3.70 46.93 4.73
N HIS A 125 -3.01 47.84 4.04
CA HIS A 125 -2.57 47.67 2.67
C HIS A 125 -1.54 46.54 2.61
N GLN A 126 -0.48 46.65 3.43
CA GLN A 126 0.54 45.60 3.62
C GLN A 126 -0.10 44.25 3.96
N ALA A 127 -0.98 44.17 4.96
CA ALA A 127 -1.66 42.92 5.30
C ALA A 127 -2.61 42.35 4.20
N VAL A 128 -2.96 43.14 3.18
CA VAL A 128 -3.67 42.67 1.97
C VAL A 128 -2.67 42.22 0.91
N GLU A 129 -1.54 42.90 0.76
CA GLU A 129 -0.42 42.55 -0.14
C GLU A 129 0.26 41.25 0.31
N ASP A 130 0.65 41.11 1.56
CA ASP A 130 1.19 39.87 2.15
C ASP A 130 0.25 38.69 1.89
N ARG A 131 -1.07 38.94 2.00
CA ARG A 131 -2.11 37.94 1.75
C ARG A 131 -2.33 37.67 0.26
N ALA A 132 -1.94 38.58 -0.63
CA ALA A 132 -1.92 38.35 -2.08
C ALA A 132 -0.69 37.53 -2.47
N GLN A 133 0.50 37.89 -1.97
CA GLN A 133 1.75 37.16 -2.16
C GLN A 133 1.65 35.72 -1.63
N ALA A 134 1.17 35.52 -0.40
CA ALA A 134 0.95 34.18 0.15
C ALA A 134 -0.08 33.34 -0.64
N LYS A 135 -1.00 33.97 -1.40
CA LYS A 135 -1.89 33.25 -2.34
C LYS A 135 -1.22 32.96 -3.67
N GLN A 136 -0.25 33.76 -4.10
CA GLN A 136 0.56 33.50 -5.30
C GLN A 136 1.50 32.33 -5.04
N GLN A 137 2.25 32.35 -3.93
CA GLN A 137 3.09 31.23 -3.48
C GLN A 137 2.30 29.90 -3.40
N VAL A 138 1.13 29.88 -2.76
CA VAL A 138 0.27 28.67 -2.68
C VAL A 138 -0.31 28.25 -4.05
N ARG A 139 -0.36 29.14 -5.05
CA ARG A 139 -0.68 28.76 -6.44
C ARG A 139 0.53 28.19 -7.15
N GLU A 140 1.69 28.80 -7.03
CA GLU A 140 2.96 28.34 -7.60
C GLU A 140 3.36 26.97 -7.05
N GLU A 141 3.37 26.78 -5.73
CA GLU A 141 3.55 25.46 -5.08
C GLU A 141 2.60 24.40 -5.65
N ARG A 142 1.35 24.79 -5.95
CA ARG A 142 0.33 23.89 -6.48
C ARG A 142 0.53 23.58 -7.96
N GLU A 143 1.01 24.52 -8.77
CA GLU A 143 1.37 24.23 -10.17
C GLU A 143 2.67 23.42 -10.25
N ASN A 144 3.67 23.71 -9.43
CA ASN A 144 4.90 22.93 -9.31
C ASN A 144 4.60 21.49 -8.88
N ALA A 145 3.75 21.28 -7.86
CA ALA A 145 3.30 19.95 -7.45
C ALA A 145 2.48 19.22 -8.53
N LYS A 146 1.82 19.94 -9.45
CA LYS A 146 1.17 19.32 -10.64
C LYS A 146 2.17 18.99 -11.74
N GLN A 147 3.25 19.76 -11.89
CA GLN A 147 4.33 19.47 -12.84
C GLN A 147 5.09 18.22 -12.39
N GLN A 148 5.51 18.16 -11.13
CA GLN A 148 6.12 16.96 -10.53
C GLN A 148 5.21 15.73 -10.69
N ALA A 149 3.91 15.83 -10.38
CA ALA A 149 2.97 14.73 -10.57
C ALA A 149 2.69 14.36 -12.05
N ARG A 150 3.09 15.20 -13.02
CA ARG A 150 3.10 14.85 -14.45
C ARG A 150 4.40 14.16 -14.83
N GLU A 151 5.54 14.69 -14.38
CA GLU A 151 6.86 14.11 -14.58
C GLU A 151 6.95 12.70 -13.98
N GLU A 152 6.55 12.51 -12.71
CA GLU A 152 6.41 11.19 -12.07
C GLU A 152 5.55 10.22 -12.91
N ARG A 153 4.50 10.74 -13.55
CA ARG A 153 3.59 9.93 -14.38
C ARG A 153 4.17 9.60 -15.75
N GLU A 154 4.95 10.48 -16.37
CA GLU A 154 5.66 10.18 -17.61
C GLU A 154 6.84 9.24 -17.35
N ASN A 155 7.59 9.43 -16.27
CA ASN A 155 8.66 8.52 -15.84
C ASN A 155 8.10 7.12 -15.54
N ALA A 156 6.96 7.01 -14.83
CA ALA A 156 6.29 5.73 -14.59
C ALA A 156 5.77 5.06 -15.88
N LYS A 157 5.42 5.83 -16.92
CA LYS A 157 5.09 5.27 -18.24
C LYS A 157 6.33 4.80 -19.00
N GLN A 158 7.45 5.51 -18.88
CA GLN A 158 8.74 5.12 -19.47
C GLN A 158 9.22 3.81 -18.85
N GLN A 159 9.25 3.72 -17.52
CA GLN A 159 9.55 2.48 -16.79
C GLN A 159 8.62 1.33 -17.20
N ALA A 160 7.30 1.54 -17.22
CA ALA A 160 6.35 0.52 -17.67
C ALA A 160 6.47 0.15 -19.17
N HIS A 161 7.10 1.01 -19.99
CA HIS A 161 7.43 0.70 -21.38
C HIS A 161 8.73 -0.12 -21.45
N GLU A 162 9.76 0.26 -20.70
CA GLU A 162 11.03 -0.47 -20.57
C GLU A 162 10.80 -1.88 -20.02
N GLU A 163 10.06 -2.03 -18.92
CA GLU A 163 9.62 -3.33 -18.37
C GLU A 163 8.86 -4.18 -19.41
N ARG A 164 8.09 -3.54 -20.29
CA ARG A 164 7.36 -4.24 -21.35
C ARG A 164 8.28 -4.68 -22.49
N GLU A 165 9.30 -3.90 -22.84
CA GLU A 165 10.28 -4.30 -23.84
C GLU A 165 11.24 -5.37 -23.30
N THR A 166 11.68 -5.29 -22.04
CA THR A 166 12.47 -6.37 -21.41
C THR A 166 11.66 -7.65 -21.28
N ALA A 167 10.39 -7.59 -20.88
CA ALA A 167 9.50 -8.75 -20.85
C ALA A 167 9.25 -9.35 -22.25
N LYS A 168 9.19 -8.52 -23.31
CA LYS A 168 9.14 -9.00 -24.70
C LYS A 168 10.44 -9.68 -25.13
N GLN A 169 11.59 -9.12 -24.77
CA GLN A 169 12.90 -9.71 -25.06
C GLN A 169 13.08 -11.05 -24.35
N GLN A 170 12.73 -11.14 -23.07
CA GLN A 170 12.71 -12.40 -22.31
C GLN A 170 11.75 -13.42 -22.93
N ALA A 171 10.53 -13.00 -23.33
CA ALA A 171 9.58 -13.88 -23.99
C ALA A 171 10.01 -14.31 -25.42
N ALA A 172 10.87 -13.53 -26.08
CA ALA A 172 11.48 -13.91 -27.36
C ALA A 172 12.62 -14.93 -27.13
N ALA A 173 13.51 -14.67 -26.18
CA ALA A 173 14.59 -15.59 -25.80
C ALA A 173 14.05 -16.94 -25.30
N ALA A 174 12.99 -16.95 -24.49
CA ALA A 174 12.34 -18.19 -24.04
C ALA A 174 11.74 -19.01 -25.20
N ARG A 175 11.21 -18.34 -26.24
CA ARG A 175 10.73 -19.02 -27.47
C ARG A 175 11.86 -19.52 -28.35
N GLU A 176 13.00 -18.85 -28.34
CA GLU A 176 14.20 -19.28 -29.04
C GLU A 176 14.80 -20.53 -28.37
N GLN A 177 14.82 -20.57 -27.03
CA GLN A 177 15.14 -21.77 -26.25
C GLN A 177 14.15 -22.91 -26.53
N GLU A 178 12.83 -22.68 -26.41
CA GLU A 178 11.81 -23.70 -26.72
C GLU A 178 11.93 -24.23 -28.17
N ALA A 179 12.29 -23.37 -29.12
CA ALA A 179 12.54 -23.77 -30.51
C ALA A 179 13.84 -24.58 -30.68
N ALA A 180 14.90 -24.23 -29.94
CA ALA A 180 16.16 -24.97 -29.93
C ALA A 180 16.00 -26.36 -29.28
N ASP A 181 15.34 -26.43 -28.12
CA ASP A 181 15.03 -27.69 -27.41
C ASP A 181 14.18 -28.60 -28.29
N ARG A 182 13.18 -28.04 -28.97
CA ARG A 182 12.35 -28.78 -29.93
C ARG A 182 13.15 -29.24 -31.17
N ALA A 183 14.11 -28.46 -31.64
CA ALA A 183 14.99 -28.88 -32.73
C ALA A 183 15.92 -30.02 -32.30
N ALA A 184 16.47 -29.96 -31.09
CA ALA A 184 17.29 -31.03 -30.51
C ALA A 184 16.48 -32.33 -30.31
N ALA A 185 15.24 -32.23 -29.82
CA ALA A 185 14.35 -33.38 -29.68
C ALA A 185 14.01 -34.04 -31.04
N LEU A 186 13.76 -33.25 -32.08
CA LEU A 186 13.54 -33.75 -33.44
C LEU A 186 14.81 -34.38 -34.04
N GLU A 187 15.99 -33.87 -33.71
CA GLU A 187 17.27 -34.47 -34.13
C GLU A 187 17.53 -35.80 -33.41
N GLN A 188 17.20 -35.92 -32.12
CA GLN A 188 17.23 -37.19 -31.40
C GLN A 188 16.26 -38.21 -32.00
N GLU A 189 15.00 -37.82 -32.26
CA GLU A 189 14.01 -38.70 -32.89
C GLU A 189 14.47 -39.18 -34.28
N ALA A 190 15.08 -38.30 -35.08
CA ALA A 190 15.64 -38.68 -36.39
C ALA A 190 16.80 -39.69 -36.27
N ARG A 191 17.70 -39.50 -35.30
CA ARG A 191 18.81 -40.45 -35.03
C ARG A 191 18.29 -41.80 -34.53
N GLU A 192 17.26 -41.81 -33.69
CA GLU A 192 16.60 -43.06 -33.27
C GLU A 192 15.91 -43.78 -34.43
N GLN A 193 15.21 -43.06 -35.31
CA GLN A 193 14.60 -43.65 -36.50
C GLN A 193 15.65 -44.25 -37.43
N GLU A 194 16.77 -43.56 -37.67
CA GLU A 194 17.87 -44.08 -38.48
C GLU A 194 18.50 -45.33 -37.85
N ALA A 195 18.73 -45.35 -36.54
CA ALA A 195 19.22 -46.52 -35.81
C ALA A 195 18.24 -47.71 -35.89
N ARG A 196 16.93 -47.47 -35.79
CA ARG A 196 15.89 -48.51 -35.95
C ARG A 196 15.84 -49.03 -37.39
N GLU A 197 15.96 -48.17 -38.40
CA GLU A 197 16.05 -48.60 -39.80
C GLU A 197 17.31 -49.43 -40.08
N GLN A 198 18.46 -49.05 -39.53
CA GLN A 198 19.70 -49.83 -39.68
C GLN A 198 19.56 -51.22 -39.04
N LYS A 199 19.06 -51.31 -37.79
CA LYS A 199 18.76 -52.60 -37.14
C LYS A 199 17.79 -53.46 -37.96
N ALA A 200 16.73 -52.87 -38.51
CA ALA A 200 15.77 -53.59 -39.35
C ALA A 200 16.40 -54.14 -40.64
N ARG A 201 17.26 -53.36 -41.32
CA ARG A 201 17.97 -53.80 -42.53
C ARG A 201 19.01 -54.89 -42.24
N GLU A 202 19.73 -54.80 -41.12
CA GLU A 202 20.62 -55.90 -40.70
C GLU A 202 19.84 -57.18 -40.40
N GLN A 203 18.69 -57.07 -39.72
CA GLN A 203 17.85 -58.23 -39.42
C GLN A 203 17.28 -58.86 -40.70
N GLU A 204 16.79 -58.06 -41.65
CA GLU A 204 16.30 -58.55 -42.94
C GLU A 204 17.42 -59.23 -43.74
N ALA A 205 18.64 -58.66 -43.75
CA ALA A 205 19.81 -59.27 -44.38
C ALA A 205 20.17 -60.62 -43.74
N ARG A 206 20.19 -60.72 -42.41
CA ARG A 206 20.45 -61.98 -41.68
C ARG A 206 19.36 -63.02 -41.94
N GLU A 207 18.09 -62.63 -41.99
CA GLU A 207 16.99 -63.55 -42.30
C GLU A 207 17.02 -64.02 -43.75
N GLN A 208 17.49 -63.20 -44.69
CA GLN A 208 17.65 -63.58 -46.08
C GLN A 208 18.86 -64.51 -46.30
N GLU A 209 19.99 -64.25 -45.64
CA GLU A 209 21.14 -65.17 -45.62
C GLU A 209 20.79 -66.52 -44.98
N ALA A 210 19.99 -66.53 -43.91
CA ALA A 210 19.50 -67.75 -43.29
C ALA A 210 18.61 -68.57 -44.25
N ARG A 211 17.70 -67.92 -45.01
CA ARG A 211 16.87 -68.59 -46.02
C ARG A 211 17.69 -69.15 -47.19
N ASP A 212 18.68 -68.42 -47.67
CA ASP A 212 19.56 -68.88 -48.75
C ASP A 212 20.41 -70.09 -48.31
N ASN A 213 20.84 -70.12 -47.04
CA ASN A 213 21.54 -71.28 -46.47
C ASN A 213 20.60 -72.48 -46.22
N GLU A 214 19.39 -72.26 -45.70
CA GLU A 214 18.38 -73.32 -45.50
C GLU A 214 17.97 -73.94 -46.86
N ALA A 215 17.85 -73.13 -47.93
CA ALA A 215 17.61 -73.60 -49.29
C ALA A 215 18.78 -74.44 -49.86
N ARG A 216 20.03 -74.03 -49.62
CA ARG A 216 21.22 -74.80 -50.04
C ARG A 216 21.37 -76.12 -49.28
N GLU A 217 21.11 -76.14 -47.97
CA GLU A 217 21.07 -77.40 -47.21
C GLU A 217 19.99 -78.34 -47.73
N GLN A 218 18.82 -77.81 -48.08
CA GLN A 218 17.72 -78.61 -48.57
C GLN A 218 17.98 -79.16 -49.99
N GLU A 219 18.60 -78.38 -50.87
CA GLU A 219 19.08 -78.88 -52.18
C GLU A 219 20.20 -79.93 -52.03
N ALA A 220 21.08 -79.78 -51.04
CA ALA A 220 22.10 -80.79 -50.73
C ALA A 220 21.47 -82.10 -50.24
N ARG A 221 20.53 -82.03 -49.28
CA ARG A 221 19.79 -83.20 -48.76
C ARG A 221 18.95 -83.90 -49.84
N ASP A 222 18.29 -83.16 -50.72
CA ASP A 222 17.51 -83.73 -51.83
C ASP A 222 18.42 -84.45 -52.85
N ASN A 223 19.63 -83.94 -53.10
CA ASN A 223 20.61 -84.61 -53.97
C ASN A 223 21.22 -85.84 -53.29
N GLU A 224 21.53 -85.77 -52.00
CA GLU A 224 22.04 -86.92 -51.22
C GLU A 224 20.98 -88.03 -51.11
N ALA A 225 19.71 -87.67 -50.87
CA ALA A 225 18.59 -88.61 -50.87
C ALA A 225 18.39 -89.29 -52.24
N ARG A 226 18.56 -88.56 -53.35
CA ARG A 226 18.52 -89.14 -54.71
C ARG A 226 19.71 -90.06 -54.99
N GLU A 227 20.91 -89.75 -54.51
CA GLU A 227 22.05 -90.67 -54.59
C GLU A 227 21.81 -91.93 -53.74
N GLN A 228 21.25 -91.77 -52.53
CA GLN A 228 20.89 -92.89 -51.65
C GLN A 228 19.85 -93.79 -52.32
N GLU A 229 18.76 -93.22 -52.87
CA GLU A 229 17.72 -93.96 -53.59
C GLU A 229 18.26 -94.65 -54.87
N ALA A 230 19.21 -94.03 -55.58
CA ALA A 230 19.88 -94.65 -56.71
C ALA A 230 20.75 -95.86 -56.27
N ARG A 231 21.50 -95.74 -55.17
CA ARG A 231 22.32 -96.82 -54.60
C ARG A 231 21.46 -97.96 -54.05
N ASP A 232 20.35 -97.64 -53.37
CA ASP A 232 19.41 -98.63 -52.83
C ASP A 232 18.65 -99.37 -53.94
N ASN A 233 18.30 -98.69 -55.04
CA ASN A 233 17.73 -99.36 -56.21
C ASN A 233 18.76 -100.24 -56.93
N GLU A 234 20.04 -99.83 -57.02
CA GLU A 234 21.10 -100.70 -57.55
C GLU A 234 21.37 -101.90 -56.63
N ALA A 235 21.29 -101.71 -55.31
CA ALA A 235 21.40 -102.79 -54.33
C ALA A 235 20.23 -103.77 -54.44
N ARG A 236 18.98 -103.28 -54.54
CA ARG A 236 17.78 -104.11 -54.76
C ARG A 236 17.79 -104.81 -56.11
N GLU A 237 18.33 -104.22 -57.18
CA GLU A 237 18.54 -104.94 -58.45
C GLU A 237 19.56 -106.09 -58.33
N ARG A 238 20.57 -105.96 -57.47
CA ARG A 238 21.52 -107.05 -57.19
C ARG A 238 20.87 -108.11 -56.31
N GLU A 239 20.21 -107.72 -55.22
CA GLU A 239 19.51 -108.62 -54.33
C GLU A 239 18.38 -109.40 -55.04
N ALA A 240 17.66 -108.77 -55.98
CA ALA A 240 16.67 -109.46 -56.81
C ALA A 240 17.30 -110.47 -57.77
N ARG A 241 18.49 -110.20 -58.33
CA ARG A 241 19.24 -111.18 -59.15
C ARG A 241 19.80 -112.33 -58.31
N ASP A 242 20.22 -112.05 -57.08
CA ASP A 242 20.73 -113.07 -56.16
C ASP A 242 19.57 -113.92 -55.57
N GLN A 243 18.39 -113.33 -55.35
CA GLN A 243 17.16 -114.06 -55.00
C GLN A 243 16.61 -114.89 -56.17
N GLU A 244 16.64 -114.39 -57.41
CA GLU A 244 16.29 -115.20 -58.60
C GLU A 244 17.28 -116.37 -58.81
N ALA A 245 18.53 -116.24 -58.35
CA ALA A 245 19.48 -117.36 -58.29
C ALA A 245 19.19 -118.33 -57.12
N ALA A 246 18.79 -117.83 -55.94
CA ALA A 246 18.47 -118.66 -54.77
C ALA A 246 17.15 -119.45 -54.93
N ASP A 247 16.11 -118.84 -55.50
CA ASP A 247 14.82 -119.48 -55.78
C ASP A 247 14.91 -120.58 -56.85
N ALA A 248 16.01 -120.65 -57.59
CA ALA A 248 16.32 -121.75 -58.50
C ALA A 248 16.92 -122.98 -57.80
N GLU A 249 17.49 -122.83 -56.60
CA GLU A 249 18.21 -123.90 -55.87
C GLU A 249 17.46 -124.39 -54.60
N ALA A 250 16.57 -123.57 -54.03
CA ALA A 250 15.80 -123.89 -52.81
C ALA A 250 14.47 -124.65 -53.06
N ARG A 251 14.46 -125.64 -53.97
CA ARG A 251 13.26 -126.45 -54.28
C ARG A 251 13.40 -127.95 -54.00
N GLU A 252 14.12 -128.31 -52.94
CA GLU A 252 14.19 -129.67 -52.40
C GLU A 252 14.30 -129.63 -50.86
N THR A 253 13.67 -130.60 -50.16
CA THR A 253 13.59 -130.80 -48.68
C THR A 253 12.73 -129.78 -47.89
N THR A 254 11.50 -130.08 -47.44
CA THR A 254 10.97 -130.98 -46.37
C THR A 254 10.99 -130.41 -44.94
N ASP A 255 9.77 -130.19 -44.42
CA ASP A 255 9.23 -130.59 -43.10
C ASP A 255 9.94 -130.19 -41.78
N ASP A 256 9.30 -129.34 -40.95
CA ASP A 256 8.55 -129.77 -39.74
C ASP A 256 8.06 -128.61 -38.82
N GLU A 257 6.77 -128.70 -38.44
CA GLU A 257 6.09 -128.42 -37.15
C GLU A 257 6.30 -127.14 -36.25
N VAL A 258 5.26 -126.91 -35.41
CA VAL A 258 5.16 -126.13 -34.14
C VAL A 258 4.63 -124.67 -34.16
N GLU A 259 3.29 -124.57 -34.16
CA GLU A 259 2.41 -124.09 -33.05
C GLU A 259 2.63 -122.73 -32.30
N GLN A 260 1.48 -122.13 -31.90
CA GLN A 260 1.21 -121.18 -30.79
C GLN A 260 1.17 -119.64 -31.03
N THR A 261 -0.06 -119.13 -31.14
CA THR A 261 -0.58 -117.86 -30.55
C THR A 261 -0.44 -117.87 -29.00
N PRO A 262 -0.49 -116.75 -28.23
CA PRO A 262 -1.41 -115.61 -28.43
C PRO A 262 -0.96 -114.22 -27.93
N GLU A 263 -1.95 -113.32 -27.81
CA GLU A 263 -1.95 -112.01 -27.14
C GLU A 263 -1.32 -112.02 -25.72
N SER A 264 -0.69 -110.92 -25.29
CA SER A 264 -0.75 -110.44 -23.90
C SER A 264 -0.30 -108.99 -23.69
N SER A 265 -1.16 -108.26 -22.99
CA SER A 265 -0.94 -107.10 -22.10
C SER A 265 0.43 -106.82 -21.47
N ALA A 266 0.65 -105.50 -21.30
CA ALA A 266 1.01 -104.77 -20.07
C ALA A 266 2.46 -104.71 -19.51
N GLU A 267 2.94 -103.46 -19.46
CA GLU A 267 3.75 -102.84 -18.38
C GLU A 267 5.18 -103.40 -18.14
N PRO A 268 5.95 -102.86 -17.17
CA PRO A 268 6.62 -101.57 -17.32
C PRO A 268 8.13 -101.67 -17.02
N ILE A 269 9.02 -101.24 -17.93
CA ILE A 269 10.46 -101.52 -17.80
C ILE A 269 11.34 -100.27 -18.02
N VAL A 270 11.85 -99.79 -16.88
CA VAL A 270 13.24 -99.35 -16.60
C VAL A 270 13.88 -98.29 -17.50
N GLU A 271 14.28 -97.19 -16.87
CA GLU A 271 15.27 -96.22 -17.38
C GLU A 271 16.57 -96.92 -17.79
N PRO A 272 16.99 -96.85 -19.07
CA PRO A 272 18.37 -97.11 -19.42
C PRO A 272 19.19 -95.86 -19.10
N GLU A 273 20.25 -96.01 -18.28
CA GLU A 273 21.26 -94.98 -18.08
C GLU A 273 21.79 -94.52 -19.45
N ALA A 274 21.53 -93.24 -19.78
CA ALA A 274 21.88 -92.70 -21.08
C ALA A 274 23.41 -92.52 -21.20
N GLN A 275 24.05 -93.43 -21.94
CA GLN A 275 25.41 -93.22 -22.40
C GLN A 275 25.44 -91.95 -23.29
N PRO A 276 26.52 -91.14 -23.24
CA PRO A 276 26.58 -89.86 -23.94
C PRO A 276 26.70 -90.08 -25.46
N VAL A 277 25.55 -90.18 -26.13
CA VAL A 277 25.47 -90.15 -27.59
C VAL A 277 25.85 -88.73 -28.05
N ALA A 278 26.92 -88.62 -28.82
CA ALA A 278 27.36 -87.34 -29.36
C ALA A 278 26.22 -86.64 -30.14
N PRO A 279 26.03 -85.33 -29.99
CA PRO A 279 24.91 -84.62 -30.60
C PRO A 279 24.98 -84.72 -32.13
N SER A 280 23.94 -85.28 -32.75
CA SER A 280 23.79 -85.26 -34.20
C SER A 280 23.57 -83.82 -34.68
N GLU A 281 24.01 -83.47 -35.89
CA GLU A 281 24.00 -82.09 -36.40
C GLU A 281 22.60 -81.42 -36.35
N ALA A 282 21.53 -82.21 -36.49
CA ALA A 282 20.15 -81.76 -36.33
C ALA A 282 19.83 -81.20 -34.93
N SER A 283 20.44 -81.74 -33.87
CA SER A 283 20.29 -81.23 -32.50
C SER A 283 21.06 -79.92 -32.26
N VAL A 284 22.20 -79.74 -32.93
CA VAL A 284 23.01 -78.51 -32.87
C VAL A 284 22.27 -77.32 -33.53
N GLY A 285 21.58 -77.56 -34.65
CA GLY A 285 20.73 -76.55 -35.29
C GLY A 285 19.55 -76.10 -34.42
N LEU A 286 18.92 -77.04 -33.70
CA LEU A 286 17.84 -76.74 -32.76
C LEU A 286 18.32 -75.95 -31.54
N ALA A 287 19.49 -76.30 -30.98
CA ALA A 287 20.12 -75.54 -29.89
C ALA A 287 20.38 -74.09 -30.29
N LYS A 288 20.96 -73.84 -31.48
CA LYS A 288 21.19 -72.48 -31.99
C LYS A 288 19.90 -71.68 -32.22
N ARG A 289 18.80 -72.31 -32.68
CA ARG A 289 17.50 -71.64 -32.82
C ARG A 289 16.94 -71.24 -31.44
N LEU A 290 17.06 -72.10 -30.43
CA LEU A 290 16.65 -71.81 -29.04
C LEU A 290 17.51 -70.72 -28.38
N GLU A 291 18.82 -70.69 -28.64
CA GLU A 291 19.70 -69.61 -28.17
C GLU A 291 19.35 -68.27 -28.80
N ALA A 292 19.13 -68.23 -30.13
CA ALA A 292 18.70 -67.02 -30.82
C ALA A 292 17.33 -66.50 -30.34
N GLU A 293 16.41 -67.40 -29.99
CA GLU A 293 15.11 -67.03 -29.40
C GLU A 293 15.25 -66.51 -27.97
N ARG A 294 16.13 -67.10 -27.15
CA ARG A 294 16.48 -66.60 -25.81
C ARG A 294 17.08 -65.19 -25.86
N VAL A 295 17.97 -64.90 -26.82
CA VAL A 295 18.54 -63.55 -27.01
C VAL A 295 17.46 -62.55 -27.40
N ARG A 296 16.57 -62.88 -28.36
CA ARG A 296 15.44 -62.00 -28.72
C ARG A 296 14.48 -61.76 -27.54
N LEU A 297 14.25 -62.75 -26.69
CA LEU A 297 13.46 -62.60 -25.47
C LEU A 297 14.15 -61.74 -24.40
N ALA A 298 15.48 -61.80 -24.30
CA ALA A 298 16.26 -60.91 -23.43
C ALA A 298 16.20 -59.45 -23.92
N GLU A 299 16.44 -59.20 -25.21
CA GLU A 299 16.32 -57.86 -25.82
C GLU A 299 14.91 -57.27 -25.65
N GLN A 300 13.85 -58.10 -25.72
CA GLN A 300 12.47 -57.65 -25.46
C GLN A 300 12.20 -57.34 -23.99
N ARG A 301 12.88 -57.99 -23.03
CA ARG A 301 12.78 -57.65 -21.61
C ARG A 301 13.49 -56.33 -21.32
N GLU A 302 14.72 -56.18 -21.81
CA GLU A 302 15.50 -54.94 -21.69
C GLU A 302 14.77 -53.73 -22.30
N GLN A 303 14.11 -53.91 -23.46
CA GLN A 303 13.28 -52.84 -24.05
C GLN A 303 12.04 -52.49 -23.20
N ARG A 304 11.40 -53.46 -22.54
CA ARG A 304 10.27 -53.18 -21.64
C ARG A 304 10.73 -52.51 -20.36
N GLU A 305 11.84 -52.96 -19.77
CA GLU A 305 12.45 -52.34 -18.59
C GLU A 305 12.85 -50.88 -18.88
N ALA A 306 13.42 -50.61 -20.06
CA ALA A 306 13.72 -49.24 -20.50
C ALA A 306 12.46 -48.39 -20.75
N GLU A 307 11.39 -48.95 -21.33
CA GLU A 307 10.12 -48.24 -21.52
C GLU A 307 9.41 -47.96 -20.18
N GLU A 308 9.47 -48.88 -19.23
CA GLU A 308 8.97 -48.71 -17.87
C GLU A 308 9.78 -47.67 -17.08
N GLN A 309 11.11 -47.65 -17.20
CA GLN A 309 11.96 -46.59 -16.63
C GLN A 309 11.61 -45.21 -17.21
N GLN A 310 11.52 -45.08 -18.54
CA GLN A 310 11.09 -43.81 -19.16
C GLN A 310 9.68 -43.38 -18.72
N ARG A 311 8.78 -44.34 -18.47
CA ARG A 311 7.45 -44.05 -17.95
C ARG A 311 7.51 -43.57 -16.49
N GLN A 312 8.32 -44.19 -15.64
CA GLN A 312 8.53 -43.75 -14.26
C GLN A 312 9.17 -42.34 -14.20
N GLU A 313 10.14 -42.05 -15.06
CA GLU A 313 10.74 -40.71 -15.17
C GLU A 313 9.71 -39.65 -15.61
N ARG A 314 8.84 -39.98 -16.58
CA ARG A 314 7.75 -39.09 -17.00
C ARG A 314 6.72 -38.88 -15.90
N GLU A 315 6.30 -39.93 -15.20
CA GLU A 315 5.35 -39.83 -14.08
C GLU A 315 5.95 -39.02 -12.91
N LYS A 316 7.26 -39.18 -12.63
CA LYS A 316 8.01 -38.35 -11.68
C LYS A 316 8.09 -36.88 -12.11
N ALA A 317 8.45 -36.60 -13.37
CA ALA A 317 8.50 -35.24 -13.90
C ALA A 317 7.11 -34.56 -13.92
N GLU A 318 6.04 -35.31 -14.19
CA GLU A 318 4.67 -34.80 -14.08
C GLU A 318 4.27 -34.52 -12.63
N ALA A 319 4.70 -35.36 -11.67
CA ALA A 319 4.50 -35.13 -10.23
C ALA A 319 5.23 -33.88 -9.74
N GLU A 320 6.51 -33.71 -10.08
CA GLU A 320 7.30 -32.51 -9.78
C GLU A 320 6.69 -31.25 -10.41
N ALA A 321 6.24 -31.33 -11.67
CA ALA A 321 5.54 -30.24 -12.34
C ALA A 321 4.15 -29.94 -11.72
N ALA A 322 3.48 -30.92 -11.12
CA ALA A 322 2.25 -30.73 -10.37
C ALA A 322 2.51 -30.07 -9.00
N GLU A 323 3.57 -30.47 -8.29
CA GLU A 323 4.00 -29.86 -7.04
C GLU A 323 4.42 -28.40 -7.25
N ALA A 324 5.22 -28.10 -8.27
CA ALA A 324 5.60 -26.73 -8.64
C ALA A 324 4.36 -25.84 -8.91
N LYS A 325 3.32 -26.38 -9.57
CA LYS A 325 2.03 -25.68 -9.78
C LYS A 325 1.26 -25.46 -8.46
N ILE A 326 1.42 -26.33 -7.46
CA ILE A 326 0.82 -26.16 -6.13
C ILE A 326 1.61 -25.11 -5.33
N ALA A 327 2.94 -25.15 -5.35
CA ALA A 327 3.82 -24.15 -4.72
C ALA A 327 3.53 -22.74 -5.24
N ALA A 328 3.53 -22.54 -6.56
CA ALA A 328 3.20 -21.25 -7.19
C ALA A 328 1.77 -20.76 -6.87
N ARG A 329 0.83 -21.67 -6.54
CA ARG A 329 -0.51 -21.29 -6.05
C ARG A 329 -0.50 -20.85 -4.60
N ARG A 330 0.29 -21.50 -3.73
CA ARG A 330 0.49 -21.11 -2.32
C ARG A 330 1.10 -19.72 -2.22
N GLU A 331 2.25 -19.50 -2.87
CA GLU A 331 2.94 -18.20 -2.93
C GLU A 331 1.99 -17.09 -3.41
N ARG A 332 1.20 -17.34 -4.47
CA ARG A 332 0.23 -16.38 -4.99
C ARG A 332 -0.93 -16.09 -4.04
N ASP A 333 -1.32 -17.02 -3.18
CA ASP A 333 -2.35 -16.81 -2.15
C ASP A 333 -1.78 -16.17 -0.88
N GLU A 334 -0.51 -16.38 -0.57
CA GLU A 334 0.26 -15.67 0.46
C GLU A 334 0.49 -14.20 0.07
N ALA A 335 0.91 -13.90 -1.17
CA ALA A 335 0.99 -12.53 -1.67
C ALA A 335 -0.36 -11.79 -1.58
N LYS A 336 -1.48 -12.50 -1.83
CA LYS A 336 -2.84 -11.95 -1.62
C LYS A 336 -3.19 -11.79 -0.13
N SER A 337 -2.71 -12.66 0.76
CA SER A 337 -2.96 -12.57 2.20
C SER A 337 -2.18 -11.39 2.80
N ALA A 338 -0.90 -11.24 2.46
CA ALA A 338 -0.06 -10.10 2.80
C ALA A 338 -0.67 -8.76 2.30
N THR A 339 -1.13 -8.71 1.05
CA THR A 339 -1.83 -7.53 0.50
C THR A 339 -3.12 -7.20 1.27
N ARG A 340 -3.85 -8.21 1.77
CA ARG A 340 -5.04 -8.01 2.61
C ARG A 340 -4.65 -7.49 3.99
N GLN A 341 -3.58 -8.02 4.57
CA GLN A 341 -3.05 -7.65 5.88
C GLN A 341 -2.58 -6.19 5.89
N ALA A 342 -1.72 -5.79 4.94
CA ALA A 342 -1.30 -4.40 4.76
C ALA A 342 -2.49 -3.42 4.59
N ARG A 343 -3.60 -3.87 3.98
CA ARG A 343 -4.85 -3.08 3.86
C ARG A 343 -5.67 -3.02 5.16
N VAL A 344 -5.49 -3.96 6.08
CA VAL A 344 -6.03 -3.90 7.46
C VAL A 344 -5.17 -2.96 8.29
N ASP A 345 -3.85 -3.06 8.22
CA ASP A 345 -2.92 -2.26 9.01
C ASP A 345 -2.99 -0.79 8.63
N ALA A 346 -2.99 -0.44 7.33
CA ALA A 346 -3.23 0.92 6.85
C ALA A 346 -4.61 1.49 7.26
N LYS A 347 -5.61 0.64 7.57
CA LYS A 347 -6.89 1.10 8.17
C LYS A 347 -6.76 1.29 9.68
N LEU A 348 -5.95 0.51 10.36
CA LEU A 348 -5.66 0.61 11.79
C LEU A 348 -4.85 1.88 12.09
N GLU A 349 -3.78 2.13 11.36
CA GLU A 349 -3.03 3.40 11.36
C GLU A 349 -3.98 4.59 11.12
N ARG A 350 -4.85 4.51 10.10
CA ARG A 350 -5.82 5.58 9.80
C ARG A 350 -6.88 5.76 10.91
N LYS A 351 -7.10 4.78 11.78
CA LYS A 351 -7.89 4.94 13.01
C LYS A 351 -7.04 5.58 14.11
N GLN A 352 -5.82 5.10 14.36
CA GLN A 352 -4.90 5.66 15.35
C GLN A 352 -4.59 7.14 15.07
N ALA A 353 -4.25 7.51 13.83
CA ALA A 353 -4.03 8.91 13.43
C ALA A 353 -5.28 9.79 13.56
N LYS A 354 -6.50 9.22 13.47
CA LYS A 354 -7.74 9.95 13.80
C LYS A 354 -7.92 10.12 15.30
N GLN A 355 -7.55 9.10 16.08
CA GLN A 355 -7.63 9.11 17.54
C GLN A 355 -6.63 10.14 18.12
N ALA A 356 -5.35 10.05 17.76
CA ALA A 356 -4.32 11.04 18.10
C ALA A 356 -4.74 12.48 17.73
N ARG A 357 -5.41 12.68 16.59
CA ARG A 357 -5.95 14.00 16.20
C ARG A 357 -7.15 14.46 17.05
N LEU A 358 -7.93 13.55 17.62
CA LEU A 358 -8.97 13.88 18.60
C LEU A 358 -8.34 14.20 19.95
N ASP A 359 -7.33 13.43 20.37
CA ASP A 359 -6.67 13.57 21.67
C ASP A 359 -5.84 14.87 21.71
N ALA A 360 -5.05 15.17 20.68
CA ALA A 360 -4.40 16.47 20.52
C ALA A 360 -5.40 17.66 20.50
N LYS A 361 -6.64 17.43 20.04
CA LYS A 361 -7.72 18.44 20.07
C LYS A 361 -8.38 18.57 21.45
N LEU A 362 -8.30 17.54 22.29
CA LEU A 362 -8.71 17.58 23.71
C LEU A 362 -7.62 18.23 24.56
N ALA A 363 -6.34 17.87 24.38
CA ALA A 363 -5.20 18.53 25.01
C ALA A 363 -5.19 20.04 24.72
N ALA A 364 -5.31 20.44 23.44
CA ALA A 364 -5.44 21.84 23.04
C ALA A 364 -6.78 22.49 23.45
N ARG A 365 -7.68 21.79 24.15
CA ARG A 365 -8.84 22.39 24.84
C ARG A 365 -8.60 22.49 26.34
N GLN A 366 -7.93 21.52 26.95
CA GLN A 366 -7.48 21.54 28.34
C GLN A 366 -6.52 22.71 28.57
N GLN A 367 -5.46 22.84 27.76
CA GLN A 367 -4.54 23.99 27.80
C GLN A 367 -5.26 25.34 27.74
N ARG A 368 -6.23 25.50 26.82
CA ARG A 368 -7.03 26.74 26.71
C ARG A 368 -8.05 26.96 27.83
N ASN A 369 -8.34 25.94 28.64
CA ASN A 369 -9.12 26.09 29.86
C ASN A 369 -8.18 26.43 31.03
N GLU A 370 -7.03 25.76 31.15
CA GLU A 370 -5.96 26.08 32.09
C GLU A 370 -5.48 27.52 31.94
N GLU A 371 -5.19 27.99 30.71
CA GLU A 371 -4.89 29.40 30.38
C GLU A 371 -5.98 30.36 30.87
N ARG A 372 -7.27 29.95 30.80
CA ARG A 372 -8.39 30.77 31.25
C ARG A 372 -8.54 30.78 32.76
N GLU A 373 -8.25 29.66 33.41
CA GLU A 373 -8.26 29.53 34.87
C GLU A 373 -7.08 30.29 35.47
N GLN A 374 -5.87 30.17 34.91
CA GLN A 374 -4.71 31.00 35.24
C GLN A 374 -5.00 32.49 35.01
N ALA A 375 -5.56 32.87 33.85
CA ALA A 375 -5.94 34.26 33.58
C ALA A 375 -7.15 34.75 34.43
N ALA A 376 -7.90 33.86 35.08
CA ALA A 376 -8.92 34.21 36.06
C ALA A 376 -8.30 34.35 37.46
N ALA A 377 -7.44 33.42 37.87
CA ALA A 377 -6.67 33.46 39.11
C ALA A 377 -5.80 34.72 39.18
N ALA A 378 -5.05 35.05 38.12
CA ALA A 378 -4.28 36.29 38.04
C ALA A 378 -5.14 37.56 38.18
N LYS A 379 -6.39 37.55 37.67
CA LYS A 379 -7.34 38.66 37.88
C LYS A 379 -7.89 38.72 39.31
N VAL A 380 -8.03 37.58 39.98
CA VAL A 380 -8.43 37.52 41.39
C VAL A 380 -7.27 38.00 42.27
N GLN A 381 -6.04 37.57 41.99
CA GLN A 381 -4.83 38.03 42.67
C GLN A 381 -4.64 39.54 42.49
N ALA A 382 -4.66 40.06 41.26
CA ALA A 382 -4.54 41.50 41.02
C ALA A 382 -5.67 42.33 41.68
N ARG A 383 -6.87 41.74 41.87
CA ARG A 383 -7.94 42.36 42.67
C ARG A 383 -7.64 42.33 44.17
N ALA A 384 -7.09 41.24 44.69
CA ALA A 384 -6.70 41.10 46.09
C ALA A 384 -5.53 42.05 46.43
N GLU A 385 -4.51 42.14 45.59
CA GLU A 385 -3.40 43.08 45.72
C GLU A 385 -3.89 44.54 45.67
N ARG A 386 -4.79 44.88 44.73
CA ARG A 386 -5.41 46.21 44.69
C ARG A 386 -6.25 46.52 45.94
N ALA A 387 -6.93 45.52 46.50
CA ALA A 387 -7.68 45.68 47.75
C ALA A 387 -6.73 45.85 48.96
N ALA A 388 -5.63 45.12 49.01
CA ALA A 388 -4.59 45.25 50.02
C ALA A 388 -3.90 46.63 49.96
N ALA A 389 -3.52 47.11 48.77
CA ALA A 389 -2.96 48.45 48.57
C ALA A 389 -3.96 49.55 48.99
N LYS A 390 -5.24 49.40 48.65
CA LYS A 390 -6.31 50.32 49.09
C LYS A 390 -6.56 50.26 50.61
N ALA A 391 -6.28 49.13 51.26
CA ALA A 391 -6.32 49.00 52.72
C ALA A 391 -5.10 49.66 53.38
N ALA A 392 -3.89 49.47 52.84
CA ALA A 392 -2.66 50.12 53.31
C ALA A 392 -2.78 51.66 53.25
N ALA A 393 -3.21 52.22 52.11
CA ALA A 393 -3.43 53.67 51.98
C ALA A 393 -4.49 54.22 52.97
N ARG A 394 -5.43 53.39 53.45
CA ARG A 394 -6.40 53.75 54.50
C ARG A 394 -5.80 53.67 55.91
N VAL A 395 -4.73 52.91 56.11
CA VAL A 395 -3.95 52.92 57.35
C VAL A 395 -3.10 54.19 57.38
N ASP A 396 -2.30 54.45 56.35
CA ASP A 396 -1.41 55.62 56.30
C ASP A 396 -2.15 56.95 56.45
N THR A 397 -3.30 57.11 55.79
CA THR A 397 -4.14 58.32 55.96
C THR A 397 -4.75 58.44 57.35
N ARG A 398 -4.93 57.34 58.08
CA ARG A 398 -5.39 57.34 59.47
C ARG A 398 -4.24 57.61 60.44
N THR A 399 -3.03 57.14 60.16
CA THR A 399 -1.82 57.45 60.93
C THR A 399 -1.48 58.93 60.81
N ALA A 400 -1.46 59.47 59.59
CA ALA A 400 -1.23 60.89 59.33
C ALA A 400 -2.29 61.80 59.98
N ALA A 401 -3.55 61.35 60.07
CA ALA A 401 -4.60 62.07 60.79
C ALA A 401 -4.45 62.06 62.33
N MET A 402 -3.64 61.14 62.89
CA MET A 402 -3.24 61.15 64.30
C MET A 402 -1.93 61.91 64.55
N GLU A 403 -1.21 62.31 63.48
CA GLU A 403 0.09 62.99 63.54
C GLU A 403 0.03 64.49 63.20
N ALA A 404 -1.14 65.10 63.39
CA ALA A 404 -1.32 66.56 63.34
C ALA A 404 -1.13 67.15 64.76
N PRO A 405 -0.11 67.99 65.01
CA PRO A 405 0.16 68.50 66.36
C PRO A 405 -0.78 69.67 66.73
N GLU A 406 -1.77 69.40 67.58
CA GLU A 406 -2.41 70.45 68.38
C GLU A 406 -1.43 71.00 69.43
N LEU A 407 -0.87 72.17 69.15
CA LEU A 407 -0.07 72.95 70.10
C LEU A 407 -0.81 74.22 70.55
N THR A 408 -1.61 74.08 71.62
CA THR A 408 -1.76 75.12 72.65
C THR A 408 -2.14 74.49 73.98
N ALA A 409 -1.48 74.92 75.07
CA ALA A 409 -1.47 74.27 76.38
C ALA A 409 -2.43 74.96 77.39
N PRO A 410 -2.25 74.83 78.72
CA PRO A 410 -2.60 73.65 79.54
C PRO A 410 -3.50 74.01 80.76
N ASP A 411 -4.17 73.03 81.38
CA ASP A 411 -4.20 72.96 82.86
C ASP A 411 -4.67 71.60 83.47
N SER A 412 -4.01 71.25 84.58
CA SER A 412 -4.49 70.52 85.77
C SER A 412 -5.26 69.17 85.74
N ALA A 413 -4.58 68.17 86.36
CA ALA A 413 -5.04 67.27 87.44
C ALA A 413 -5.70 65.89 87.17
N GLY A 414 -4.93 64.82 87.48
CA GLY A 414 -5.31 63.86 88.54
C GLY A 414 -5.69 62.41 88.18
N GLY A 415 -5.04 61.43 88.84
CA GLY A 415 -5.40 59.99 88.85
C GLY A 415 -4.63 59.15 87.81
N GLU A 416 -3.56 58.42 88.14
CA GLU A 416 -3.51 57.17 88.92
C GLU A 416 -4.47 56.07 88.43
N VAL A 417 -3.90 55.00 87.86
CA VAL A 417 -3.95 53.61 88.40
C VAL A 417 -3.04 52.71 87.55
N GLU A 418 -2.27 51.85 88.22
CA GLU A 418 -1.38 50.84 87.64
C GLU A 418 -2.16 49.66 87.03
N VAL A 419 -1.52 48.82 86.21
CA VAL A 419 -1.41 47.36 86.45
C VAL A 419 -0.50 46.70 85.40
N GLU A 420 0.59 46.17 85.94
CA GLU A 420 1.56 45.17 85.46
C GLU A 420 0.84 43.92 84.84
N VAL A 421 1.39 43.09 83.94
CA VAL A 421 2.35 41.99 84.21
C VAL A 421 2.60 41.21 82.89
N ALA A 422 3.88 40.98 82.54
CA ALA A 422 4.52 39.81 81.86
C ALA A 422 3.84 39.12 80.61
N ALA A 423 4.43 38.13 79.90
CA ALA A 423 5.71 37.41 80.03
C ALA A 423 6.25 36.95 78.65
N ALA A 424 7.42 36.30 78.66
CA ALA A 424 8.23 35.92 77.49
C ALA A 424 7.86 34.58 76.80
N ALA A 425 8.52 34.40 75.64
CA ALA A 425 9.02 33.13 75.06
C ALA A 425 8.08 32.18 74.29
N ALA A 426 8.41 31.96 73.01
CA ALA A 426 8.55 30.62 72.42
C ALA A 426 9.43 30.65 71.14
N LEU A 427 10.47 29.81 71.11
CA LEU A 427 11.24 29.41 69.92
C LEU A 427 10.64 28.11 69.35
N GLN A 428 10.63 27.94 68.02
CA GLN A 428 10.73 26.68 67.25
C GLN A 428 10.41 27.00 65.76
N SER A 429 11.35 26.97 64.80
CA SER A 429 12.11 25.85 64.22
C SER A 429 11.39 25.10 63.07
N ALA A 430 11.67 25.52 61.84
CA ALA A 430 11.60 24.76 60.56
C ALA A 430 11.87 25.74 59.41
N ASP A 431 12.52 25.40 58.30
CA ASP A 431 13.55 24.39 58.04
C ASP A 431 14.36 24.88 56.81
N LEU A 432 15.61 24.44 56.63
CA LEU A 432 16.49 24.88 55.52
C LEU A 432 16.68 23.76 54.49
N GLY A 433 16.36 24.05 53.22
CA GLY A 433 16.64 23.22 52.05
C GLY A 433 16.23 23.96 50.77
N ALA A 434 17.03 24.86 50.19
CA ALA A 434 18.30 24.66 49.47
C ALA A 434 18.11 24.38 47.96
N VAL A 435 19.00 24.96 47.13
CA VAL A 435 19.18 24.81 45.67
C VAL A 435 18.08 25.50 44.80
N GLU A 436 18.35 26.47 43.90
CA GLU A 436 19.58 27.26 43.63
C GLU A 436 19.31 28.53 42.75
N GLU A 437 20.37 29.33 42.53
CA GLU A 437 20.70 30.21 41.38
C GLU A 437 19.66 31.10 40.64
N VAL A 438 19.96 32.41 40.50
CA VAL A 438 20.16 33.15 39.21
C VAL A 438 20.16 34.68 39.42
N VAL A 439 21.33 35.29 39.16
CA VAL A 439 21.63 36.61 38.54
C VAL A 439 20.99 37.92 39.11
N ALA A 440 21.81 38.98 39.12
CA ALA A 440 21.52 40.31 39.68
C ALA A 440 20.79 41.28 38.74
N GLU A 441 20.05 42.23 39.35
CA GLU A 441 19.87 43.69 39.08
C GLU A 441 19.89 44.31 37.65
N PRO A 442 19.33 45.53 37.41
CA PRO A 442 18.94 46.57 38.39
C PRO A 442 17.54 47.24 38.23
N LEU A 443 17.30 48.16 39.16
CA LEU A 443 16.17 49.06 39.41
C LEU A 443 15.67 49.95 38.25
N ALA A 444 14.38 50.30 38.29
CA ALA A 444 13.79 51.64 38.02
C ALA A 444 12.33 51.67 38.58
N GLU A 445 12.04 52.36 39.67
CA GLU A 445 11.49 53.74 39.78
C GLU A 445 9.95 53.90 39.67
N GLU A 446 9.35 54.11 40.86
CA GLU A 446 8.20 54.96 41.26
C GLU A 446 6.99 55.33 40.37
N GLN A 447 5.79 54.99 40.92
CA GLN A 447 4.57 55.83 41.05
C GLN A 447 3.70 56.17 39.79
N PRO A 448 2.43 56.65 39.95
CA PRO A 448 1.31 55.97 40.62
C PRO A 448 -0.02 56.03 39.80
N GLU A 449 -1.17 55.77 40.45
CA GLU A 449 -2.58 56.08 40.03
C GLU A 449 -3.41 54.97 39.30
N PRO A 450 -4.70 55.22 38.93
CA PRO A 450 -5.76 55.22 39.93
C PRO A 450 -6.88 54.19 39.69
N VAL A 451 -7.73 54.03 40.70
CA VAL A 451 -8.94 53.19 40.67
C VAL A 451 -10.09 53.98 40.05
N ASP A 452 -10.66 53.49 38.95
CA ASP A 452 -12.04 53.80 38.60
C ASP A 452 -12.81 52.52 38.23
N GLU A 453 -13.97 52.39 38.85
CA GLU A 453 -14.80 51.20 38.98
C GLU A 453 -16.21 51.58 38.50
N THR A 454 -16.40 51.64 37.19
CA THR A 454 -17.70 51.97 36.60
C THR A 454 -18.58 50.73 36.57
N VAL A 455 -19.30 50.50 37.67
CA VAL A 455 -20.57 49.77 37.68
C VAL A 455 -21.64 50.69 37.10
N ASP A 456 -22.44 50.19 36.16
CA ASP A 456 -23.60 50.89 35.60
C ASP A 456 -24.71 51.06 36.67
N PRO A 457 -25.30 52.26 36.82
CA PRO A 457 -26.67 52.41 37.29
C PRO A 457 -27.64 52.58 36.11
N GLU A 458 -28.80 51.94 36.18
CA GLU A 458 -29.85 52.02 35.17
C GLU A 458 -30.52 53.41 35.10
N GLU A 459 -31.08 53.72 33.94
CA GLU A 459 -31.64 55.04 33.58
C GLU A 459 -33.18 55.02 33.60
N SER A 460 -33.75 55.60 34.68
CA SER A 460 -35.06 56.32 34.68
C SER A 460 -36.37 55.53 34.39
N PRO A 461 -37.58 56.12 34.58
CA PRO A 461 -37.92 57.49 35.04
C PRO A 461 -38.90 57.53 36.26
N ASP A 462 -39.44 58.72 36.51
CA ASP A 462 -40.62 59.07 37.33
C ASP A 462 -40.50 58.99 38.87
N ASP A 463 -40.33 60.15 39.51
CA ASP A 463 -41.48 60.84 40.14
C ASP A 463 -41.21 62.35 40.27
N ALA A 464 -42.28 63.14 40.34
CA ALA A 464 -42.22 64.59 40.52
C ALA A 464 -42.38 64.95 42.01
N THR A 465 -41.59 65.91 42.49
CA THR A 465 -42.02 66.79 43.59
C THR A 465 -41.30 68.13 43.53
N GLU A 466 -42.08 69.20 43.55
CA GLU A 466 -41.60 70.53 43.90
C GLU A 466 -41.12 70.54 45.36
N THR A 467 -40.05 71.26 45.69
CA THR A 467 -39.96 72.01 46.96
C THR A 467 -38.86 73.07 46.93
N GLU A 468 -39.31 74.31 47.06
CA GLU A 468 -38.68 75.44 47.78
C GLU A 468 -37.17 75.73 47.66
N ALA A 469 -36.92 76.80 46.89
CA ALA A 469 -35.97 77.88 47.13
C ALA A 469 -35.23 77.91 48.49
N VAL A 470 -33.90 77.90 48.43
CA VAL A 470 -33.04 78.60 49.40
C VAL A 470 -32.00 79.43 48.63
N GLU A 471 -32.15 80.76 48.69
CA GLU A 471 -31.14 81.68 48.18
C GLU A 471 -29.88 81.62 49.05
N THR A 472 -28.70 81.50 48.43
CA THR A 472 -27.41 81.74 49.09
C THR A 472 -26.50 82.58 48.19
N PRO A 473 -25.60 83.40 48.76
CA PRO A 473 -25.33 84.72 48.19
C PRO A 473 -24.27 84.75 47.08
N VAL A 474 -24.42 85.78 46.24
CA VAL A 474 -23.48 86.22 45.21
C VAL A 474 -22.13 86.60 45.80
N GLY A 475 -21.05 86.18 45.11
CA GLY A 475 -19.91 87.10 44.91
C GLY A 475 -18.62 86.86 45.69
N VAL A 476 -17.92 85.74 45.45
CA VAL A 476 -16.44 85.76 45.42
C VAL A 476 -15.93 84.89 44.26
N ASP A 477 -15.54 85.52 43.15
CA ASP A 477 -14.83 84.86 42.04
C ASP A 477 -13.40 84.49 42.47
N ARG A 478 -13.22 83.31 43.07
CA ARG A 478 -11.89 82.71 43.27
C ARG A 478 -11.37 82.12 41.95
N PRO A 479 -10.25 82.60 41.40
CA PRO A 479 -9.70 82.10 40.13
C PRO A 479 -9.30 80.61 40.19
N ASP A 480 -8.94 80.13 41.37
CA ASP A 480 -8.50 78.76 41.68
C ASP A 480 -9.51 77.70 41.18
N ARG A 481 -10.82 78.00 41.25
CA ARG A 481 -11.88 77.07 40.81
C ARG A 481 -11.94 76.89 39.29
N GLN A 482 -11.31 77.77 38.51
CA GLN A 482 -11.14 77.57 37.07
C GLN A 482 -9.86 76.79 36.74
N GLN A 483 -8.77 76.94 37.51
CA GLN A 483 -7.55 76.15 37.34
C GLN A 483 -7.79 74.68 37.67
N ALA A 484 -8.40 74.38 38.82
CA ALA A 484 -8.78 73.01 39.19
C ALA A 484 -9.68 72.31 38.14
N LYS A 485 -10.50 73.07 37.39
CA LYS A 485 -11.33 72.54 36.28
C LYS A 485 -10.56 72.29 34.97
N VAL A 486 -9.39 72.89 34.80
CA VAL A 486 -8.48 72.65 33.67
C VAL A 486 -7.59 71.45 34.00
N GLU A 487 -6.96 71.46 35.18
CA GLU A 487 -6.17 70.34 35.70
C GLU A 487 -6.97 69.03 35.71
N ALA A 488 -8.20 69.03 36.25
CA ALA A 488 -9.07 67.84 36.23
C ALA A 488 -9.48 67.39 34.81
N LYS A 489 -9.47 68.30 33.81
CA LYS A 489 -9.71 67.93 32.40
C LYS A 489 -8.46 67.36 31.73
N GLU A 490 -7.28 67.86 32.09
CA GLU A 490 -6.00 67.39 31.58
C GLU A 490 -5.66 66.02 32.17
N ALA A 491 -5.81 65.81 33.48
CA ALA A 491 -5.73 64.50 34.13
C ALA A 491 -6.68 63.47 33.48
N ARG A 492 -7.95 63.86 33.21
CA ARG A 492 -8.92 62.99 32.53
C ARG A 492 -8.59 62.71 31.06
N LEU A 493 -7.78 63.56 30.41
CA LEU A 493 -7.26 63.32 29.07
C LEU A 493 -5.99 62.45 29.09
N ALA A 494 -5.12 62.60 30.09
CA ALA A 494 -3.96 61.74 30.34
C ALA A 494 -4.41 60.30 30.59
N ALA A 495 -5.29 60.07 31.57
CA ALA A 495 -5.85 58.74 31.87
C ALA A 495 -6.61 58.12 30.67
N ARG A 496 -7.12 58.93 29.74
CA ARG A 496 -7.72 58.45 28.48
C ARG A 496 -6.70 58.05 27.42
N ARG A 497 -5.53 58.70 27.38
CA ARG A 497 -4.39 58.30 26.52
C ARG A 497 -3.79 57.01 27.05
N GLU A 498 -3.41 56.98 28.32
CA GLU A 498 -2.87 55.80 29.00
C GLU A 498 -3.79 54.56 28.85
N ARG A 499 -5.11 54.71 29.06
CA ARG A 499 -6.08 53.61 28.83
C ARG A 499 -6.23 53.22 27.36
N ALA A 500 -5.95 54.12 26.42
CA ALA A 500 -5.90 53.79 24.99
C ALA A 500 -4.61 53.02 24.66
N ASP A 501 -3.48 53.44 25.22
CA ASP A 501 -2.15 52.88 24.96
C ASP A 501 -2.00 51.50 25.61
N ALA A 502 -2.44 51.32 26.85
CA ALA A 502 -2.61 50.00 27.49
C ALA A 502 -3.52 49.06 26.67
N LYS A 503 -4.52 49.60 25.97
CA LYS A 503 -5.41 48.84 25.08
C LYS A 503 -4.79 48.57 23.70
N GLN A 504 -3.75 49.30 23.30
CA GLN A 504 -2.92 49.00 22.13
C GLN A 504 -1.88 47.93 22.47
N ALA A 505 -1.16 48.07 23.58
CA ALA A 505 -0.25 47.06 24.10
C ALA A 505 -0.96 45.70 24.29
N ALA A 506 -2.13 45.67 24.95
CA ALA A 506 -2.94 44.45 25.11
C ALA A 506 -3.54 43.89 23.80
N ARG A 507 -3.41 44.60 22.66
CA ARG A 507 -3.71 44.09 21.33
C ARG A 507 -2.47 43.55 20.63
N GLN A 508 -1.33 44.23 20.76
CA GLN A 508 -0.04 43.78 20.23
C GLN A 508 0.35 42.43 20.84
N THR A 509 0.40 42.33 22.16
CA THR A 509 0.69 41.05 22.87
C THR A 509 -0.27 39.93 22.50
N ARG A 510 -1.54 40.27 22.18
CA ARG A 510 -2.53 39.30 21.71
C ARG A 510 -2.34 38.87 20.25
N GLU A 511 -1.85 39.72 19.36
CA GLU A 511 -1.49 39.31 18.00
C GLU A 511 -0.15 38.56 17.97
N GLU A 512 0.84 38.97 18.78
CA GLU A 512 2.10 38.26 19.00
C GLU A 512 1.85 36.83 19.52
N ALA A 513 1.04 36.67 20.58
CA ALA A 513 0.65 35.35 21.09
C ALA A 513 -0.09 34.49 20.04
N LYS A 514 -0.86 35.11 19.13
CA LYS A 514 -1.48 34.39 18.00
C LYS A 514 -0.48 34.05 16.89
N GLN A 515 0.57 34.83 16.71
CA GLN A 515 1.64 34.56 15.74
C GLN A 515 2.51 33.42 16.27
N ALA A 516 2.93 33.45 17.54
CA ALA A 516 3.61 32.35 18.23
C ALA A 516 2.80 31.03 18.13
N ALA A 517 1.52 31.04 18.54
CA ALA A 517 0.66 29.86 18.42
C ALA A 517 0.36 29.42 16.96
N ARG A 518 0.73 30.23 15.95
CA ARG A 518 0.70 29.84 14.53
C ARG A 518 2.03 29.24 14.08
N SER A 519 3.17 29.83 14.45
CA SER A 519 4.49 29.31 14.11
C SER A 519 4.74 27.96 14.79
N GLU A 520 4.43 27.82 16.09
CA GLU A 520 4.47 26.53 16.79
C GLU A 520 3.62 25.46 16.09
N ARG A 521 2.43 25.84 15.61
CA ARG A 521 1.52 24.93 14.89
C ARG A 521 2.00 24.62 13.46
N ILE A 522 2.89 25.42 12.89
CA ILE A 522 3.55 25.13 11.61
C ILE A 522 4.72 24.18 11.88
N ALA A 523 5.62 24.53 12.81
CA ALA A 523 6.73 23.68 13.26
C ALA A 523 6.26 22.27 13.68
N ALA A 524 5.21 22.16 14.49
CA ALA A 524 4.65 20.87 14.91
C ALA A 524 4.06 20.03 13.76
N LYS A 525 3.63 20.66 12.64
CA LYS A 525 3.24 19.92 11.43
C LYS A 525 4.42 19.51 10.57
N GLU A 526 5.51 20.28 10.61
CA GLU A 526 6.73 20.01 9.86
C GLU A 526 7.52 18.89 10.55
N ALA A 527 7.63 18.90 11.88
CA ALA A 527 8.10 17.77 12.67
C ALA A 527 7.33 16.47 12.32
N LEU A 528 5.98 16.51 12.33
CA LEU A 528 5.15 15.35 11.98
C LEU A 528 5.23 14.96 10.48
N ARG A 529 5.72 15.85 9.60
CA ARG A 529 6.03 15.52 8.19
C ARG A 529 7.40 14.84 8.07
N LEU A 530 8.40 15.30 8.83
CA LEU A 530 9.74 14.70 8.90
C LEU A 530 9.68 13.30 9.51
N GLU A 531 9.07 13.15 10.69
CA GLU A 531 8.82 11.85 11.34
C GLU A 531 8.15 10.85 10.38
N ARG A 532 7.17 11.33 9.59
CA ARG A 532 6.48 10.50 8.59
C ARG A 532 7.32 10.22 7.33
N ALA A 533 8.29 11.07 6.99
CA ALA A 533 9.24 10.82 5.92
C ALA A 533 10.31 9.82 6.37
N GLU A 534 10.85 9.98 7.57
CA GLU A 534 11.76 9.04 8.23
C GLU A 534 11.13 7.65 8.36
N ALA A 535 9.91 7.54 8.87
CA ALA A 535 9.18 6.27 8.97
C ALA A 535 8.94 5.60 7.60
N LYS A 536 8.75 6.38 6.52
CA LYS A 536 8.66 5.85 5.16
C LYS A 536 10.02 5.37 4.64
N ASN A 537 11.08 6.10 4.92
CA ASN A 537 12.44 5.74 4.49
C ASN A 537 12.89 4.47 5.23
N ALA A 538 12.64 4.37 6.54
CA ALA A 538 12.88 3.16 7.32
C ALA A 538 12.06 1.96 6.80
N ALA A 539 10.79 2.15 6.43
CA ALA A 539 9.97 1.10 5.83
C ALA A 539 10.42 0.69 4.42
N ARG A 540 11.06 1.61 3.67
CA ARG A 540 11.70 1.30 2.38
C ARG A 540 12.98 0.51 2.59
N GLN A 541 13.84 0.95 3.50
CA GLN A 541 15.10 0.28 3.84
C GLN A 541 14.85 -1.13 4.36
N ALA A 542 13.91 -1.32 5.30
CA ALA A 542 13.53 -2.64 5.80
C ALA A 542 12.96 -3.58 4.72
N ARG A 543 12.45 -3.04 3.60
CA ARG A 543 12.04 -3.83 2.44
C ARG A 543 13.23 -4.16 1.54
N GLU A 544 14.13 -3.22 1.31
CA GLU A 544 15.38 -3.45 0.56
C GLU A 544 16.27 -4.49 1.29
N ASP A 545 16.37 -4.40 2.62
CA ASP A 545 17.05 -5.39 3.48
C ASP A 545 16.39 -6.80 3.40
N ALA A 546 15.06 -6.86 3.33
CA ALA A 546 14.32 -8.12 3.19
C ALA A 546 14.47 -8.74 1.79
N GLU A 547 14.41 -7.93 0.73
CA GLU A 547 14.67 -8.38 -0.65
C GLU A 547 16.13 -8.85 -0.82
N GLU A 548 17.08 -8.22 -0.11
CA GLU A 548 18.47 -8.68 -0.05
C GLU A 548 18.62 -9.98 0.77
N ALA A 549 17.87 -10.17 1.86
CA ALA A 549 17.84 -11.41 2.62
C ALA A 549 17.28 -12.58 1.79
N GLU A 550 16.13 -12.40 1.12
CA GLU A 550 15.60 -13.40 0.19
C GLU A 550 16.61 -13.73 -0.93
N ARG A 551 17.34 -12.73 -1.43
CA ARG A 551 18.38 -12.95 -2.44
C ARG A 551 19.52 -13.81 -1.88
N ARG A 552 20.00 -13.54 -0.66
CA ARG A 552 21.02 -14.36 0.01
C ARG A 552 20.54 -15.79 0.25
N GLU A 553 19.27 -15.99 0.63
CA GLU A 553 18.68 -17.32 0.78
C GLU A 553 18.63 -18.08 -0.56
N ARG A 554 18.23 -17.41 -1.66
CA ARG A 554 18.25 -18.00 -3.01
C ARG A 554 19.66 -18.35 -3.47
N GLU A 555 20.63 -17.47 -3.26
CA GLU A 555 22.04 -17.72 -3.59
C GLU A 555 22.62 -18.87 -2.75
N ALA A 556 22.23 -19.01 -1.48
CA ALA A 556 22.61 -20.14 -0.62
C ALA A 556 21.96 -21.48 -1.05
N VAL A 557 20.69 -21.46 -1.46
CA VAL A 557 20.02 -22.65 -2.03
C VAL A 557 20.65 -23.05 -3.37
N GLU A 558 21.00 -22.09 -4.23
CA GLU A 558 21.69 -22.36 -5.49
C GLU A 558 23.11 -22.90 -5.27
N GLN A 559 23.87 -22.35 -4.31
CA GLN A 559 25.16 -22.89 -3.91
C GLN A 559 25.05 -24.32 -3.39
N LYS A 560 24.10 -24.60 -2.49
CA LYS A 560 23.87 -25.95 -1.99
C LYS A 560 23.50 -26.92 -3.12
N ALA A 561 22.63 -26.51 -4.06
CA ALA A 561 22.28 -27.34 -5.21
C ALA A 561 23.48 -27.66 -6.11
N ARG A 562 24.45 -26.74 -6.24
CA ARG A 562 25.73 -26.98 -6.92
C ARG A 562 26.62 -27.95 -6.14
N GLU A 563 26.74 -27.78 -4.82
CA GLU A 563 27.51 -28.69 -3.97
C GLU A 563 26.94 -30.12 -3.99
N ASP A 564 25.62 -30.27 -3.93
CA ASP A 564 24.90 -31.54 -4.02
C ASP A 564 25.09 -32.19 -5.41
N ALA A 565 25.08 -31.41 -6.50
CA ALA A 565 25.37 -31.89 -7.85
C ALA A 565 26.84 -32.30 -8.04
N GLU A 566 27.81 -31.53 -7.53
CA GLU A 566 29.23 -31.89 -7.51
C GLU A 566 29.51 -33.10 -6.61
N ALA A 567 28.69 -33.34 -5.59
CA ALA A 567 28.76 -34.55 -4.76
C ALA A 567 28.20 -35.77 -5.50
N ALA A 568 27.16 -35.60 -6.32
CA ALA A 568 26.62 -36.66 -7.18
C ALA A 568 27.63 -37.09 -8.27
N ASP A 569 28.19 -36.14 -9.03
CA ASP A 569 29.25 -36.40 -10.03
C ASP A 569 30.49 -37.06 -9.40
N ARG A 570 30.84 -36.72 -8.15
CA ARG A 570 31.90 -37.41 -7.39
C ARG A 570 31.54 -38.84 -6.99
N ARG A 571 30.27 -39.15 -6.70
CA ARG A 571 29.81 -40.51 -6.42
C ARG A 571 29.82 -41.36 -7.69
N GLU A 572 29.25 -40.85 -8.78
CA GLU A 572 29.21 -41.52 -10.09
C GLU A 572 30.62 -41.86 -10.58
N ARG A 573 31.58 -40.92 -10.46
CA ARG A 573 33.00 -41.21 -10.76
C ARG A 573 33.64 -42.19 -9.79
N GLY A 574 33.25 -42.17 -8.51
CA GLY A 574 33.70 -43.14 -7.52
C GLY A 574 33.24 -44.56 -7.85
N GLU A 575 31.95 -44.71 -8.18
CA GLU A 575 31.33 -45.96 -8.63
C GLU A 575 31.94 -46.45 -9.94
N ALA A 576 32.16 -45.57 -10.92
CA ALA A 576 32.84 -45.91 -12.18
C ALA A 576 34.30 -46.37 -11.97
N VAL A 577 35.05 -45.72 -11.07
CA VAL A 577 36.41 -46.16 -10.70
C VAL A 577 36.38 -47.49 -9.94
N GLN A 578 35.40 -47.71 -9.07
CA GLN A 578 35.25 -48.96 -8.32
C GLN A 578 34.84 -50.13 -9.23
N ALA A 579 33.96 -49.89 -10.20
CA ALA A 579 33.60 -50.85 -11.24
C ALA A 579 34.79 -51.17 -12.17
N ALA A 580 35.59 -50.17 -12.55
CA ALA A 580 36.82 -50.38 -13.32
C ALA A 580 37.88 -51.18 -12.54
N LEU A 581 38.00 -50.93 -11.23
CA LEU A 581 38.85 -51.71 -10.33
C LEU A 581 38.37 -53.16 -10.23
N ALA A 582 37.06 -53.39 -10.04
CA ALA A 582 36.47 -54.72 -10.00
C ALA A 582 36.66 -55.48 -11.32
N ALA A 583 36.47 -54.81 -12.46
CA ALA A 583 36.73 -55.38 -13.78
C ALA A 583 38.20 -55.79 -13.97
N ALA A 584 39.14 -54.93 -13.58
CA ALA A 584 40.57 -55.25 -13.59
C ALA A 584 40.94 -56.37 -12.60
N GLN A 585 40.20 -56.51 -11.51
CA GLN A 585 40.39 -57.59 -10.53
C GLN A 585 39.91 -58.94 -11.09
N VAL A 586 38.77 -58.97 -11.78
CA VAL A 586 38.27 -60.14 -12.51
C VAL A 586 39.21 -60.51 -13.66
N GLU A 587 39.76 -59.53 -14.39
CA GLU A 587 40.76 -59.77 -15.43
C GLU A 587 42.06 -60.35 -14.86
N ALA A 588 42.52 -59.85 -13.71
CA ALA A 588 43.70 -60.38 -13.01
C ALA A 588 43.48 -61.77 -12.40
N GLU A 589 42.28 -62.08 -11.89
CA GLU A 589 41.93 -63.44 -11.45
C GLU A 589 41.79 -64.41 -12.63
N ALA A 590 41.33 -63.94 -13.79
CA ALA A 590 41.24 -64.74 -15.01
C ALA A 590 42.62 -65.01 -15.67
N GLU A 591 43.59 -64.10 -15.55
CA GLU A 591 44.99 -64.37 -15.91
C GLU A 591 45.71 -65.26 -14.87
N ALA A 592 45.15 -65.44 -13.68
CA ALA A 592 45.70 -66.25 -12.60
C ALA A 592 45.13 -67.69 -12.57
N GLU A 593 44.98 -68.35 -13.74
CA GLU A 593 44.90 -69.82 -13.76
C GLU A 593 46.27 -70.41 -13.33
N PRO A 594 46.35 -71.17 -12.22
CA PRO A 594 47.59 -71.86 -11.88
C PRO A 594 47.75 -73.10 -12.77
N GLU A 595 48.85 -73.19 -13.51
CA GLU A 595 49.33 -74.48 -14.02
C GLU A 595 49.47 -75.46 -12.85
N ALA A 596 48.92 -76.66 -13.02
CA ALA A 596 48.83 -77.65 -11.95
C ALA A 596 50.21 -78.17 -11.51
N GLU A 597 50.41 -78.28 -10.19
CA GLU A 597 51.43 -79.16 -9.63
C GLU A 597 50.89 -79.92 -8.41
N GLU A 598 50.93 -81.26 -8.49
CA GLU A 598 50.65 -82.17 -7.36
C GLU A 598 51.81 -82.17 -6.37
N VAL A 599 51.56 -81.82 -5.10
CA VAL A 599 52.34 -82.18 -3.89
C VAL A 599 51.38 -81.90 -2.72
N ASP A 600 51.23 -82.62 -1.61
CA ASP A 600 51.57 -83.93 -1.05
C ASP A 600 51.09 -83.80 0.43
N GLU A 601 51.02 -84.89 1.20
CA GLU A 601 50.64 -84.80 2.61
C GLU A 601 51.74 -84.11 3.44
N SER A 602 51.37 -83.26 4.42
CA SER A 602 51.68 -83.46 5.85
C SER A 602 51.85 -82.20 6.73
N SER A 603 51.39 -82.37 7.97
CA SER A 603 52.00 -81.91 9.24
C SER A 603 51.82 -80.48 9.76
N ALA A 604 51.60 -80.48 11.09
CA ALA A 604 52.12 -79.58 12.11
C ALA A 604 51.44 -78.21 12.34
N ASP A 605 50.84 -78.14 13.53
CA ASP A 605 51.09 -77.13 14.57
C ASP A 605 52.11 -76.02 14.25
N ASP A 606 51.74 -74.75 14.52
CA ASP A 606 52.45 -73.99 15.57
C ASP A 606 51.68 -72.74 16.04
N ASP A 607 51.74 -72.49 17.34
CA ASP A 607 51.25 -71.27 18.00
C ASP A 607 52.10 -70.04 17.63
N VAL A 608 51.47 -68.92 17.26
CA VAL A 608 52.03 -67.58 17.56
C VAL A 608 50.94 -66.63 18.04
N ALA A 609 50.91 -66.42 19.36
CA ALA A 609 50.15 -65.34 19.97
C ALA A 609 50.69 -63.97 19.53
N ASN A 610 49.80 -62.97 19.44
CA ASN A 610 50.19 -61.64 19.85
C ASN A 610 49.08 -60.95 20.63
N ASP A 611 49.46 -60.42 21.78
CA ASP A 611 48.61 -59.90 22.85
C ASP A 611 48.86 -58.39 22.96
N ALA A 612 47.81 -57.57 22.78
CA ALA A 612 47.88 -56.11 22.92
C ALA A 612 46.50 -55.47 23.14
N VAL A 613 45.98 -55.68 24.35
CA VAL A 613 45.23 -54.73 25.20
C VAL A 613 45.04 -53.29 24.65
N ASP A 614 43.77 -52.86 24.50
CA ASP A 614 43.18 -51.60 25.03
C ASP A 614 41.70 -51.58 24.54
N ASP A 615 40.69 -51.92 25.34
CA ASP A 615 40.10 -51.15 26.45
C ASP A 615 39.32 -49.88 25.99
N ALA A 616 38.07 -50.11 25.55
CA ALA A 616 37.01 -49.10 25.51
C ALA A 616 35.63 -49.78 25.47
N GLU A 617 34.91 -49.75 26.59
CA GLU A 617 33.55 -50.27 26.70
C GLU A 617 32.57 -49.50 25.81
N THR A 618 31.64 -50.19 25.14
CA THR A 618 30.33 -49.63 24.84
C THR A 618 29.28 -50.74 24.86
N GLU A 619 28.37 -50.65 25.83
CA GLU A 619 27.23 -51.56 26.04
C GLU A 619 26.33 -51.57 24.77
N VAL A 620 25.90 -52.74 24.26
CA VAL A 620 24.60 -53.38 24.60
C VAL A 620 23.47 -52.34 24.52
N GLU A 621 22.52 -52.42 23.58
CA GLU A 621 21.55 -53.51 23.47
C GLU A 621 21.34 -54.05 22.04
N ALA A 622 20.95 -55.33 21.99
CA ALA A 622 20.53 -56.02 20.77
C ALA A 622 19.07 -56.43 20.90
N GLU A 623 18.26 -56.20 19.87
CA GLU A 623 17.08 -57.00 19.59
C GLU A 623 17.10 -57.43 18.11
N THR A 624 17.62 -58.63 17.88
CA THR A 624 17.43 -59.37 16.63
C THR A 624 16.13 -60.15 16.73
N GLU A 625 15.10 -59.73 16.01
CA GLU A 625 13.90 -60.57 15.81
C GLU A 625 14.00 -61.29 14.47
N THR A 626 14.15 -62.61 14.54
CA THR A 626 14.16 -63.50 13.37
C THR A 626 12.77 -64.05 13.13
N ALA A 627 12.17 -63.73 11.98
CA ALA A 627 11.07 -64.49 11.38
C ALA A 627 11.28 -64.45 9.85
N ASP A 628 11.63 -65.56 9.19
CA ASP A 628 10.83 -66.77 8.89
C ASP A 628 10.38 -66.71 7.43
N GLU A 629 11.06 -67.47 6.57
CA GLU A 629 10.65 -67.69 5.18
C GLU A 629 9.45 -68.66 5.17
N THR A 630 8.28 -68.26 4.64
CA THR A 630 7.33 -69.13 3.91
C THR A 630 6.13 -68.34 3.39
N ALA A 631 5.44 -68.90 2.37
CA ALA A 631 4.37 -68.27 1.56
C ALA A 631 4.91 -67.17 0.62
N ASP A 632 5.10 -67.40 -0.69
CA ASP A 632 4.41 -68.31 -1.63
C ASP A 632 2.93 -67.94 -1.85
N GLU A 633 2.51 -68.02 -3.12
CA GLU A 633 1.37 -67.42 -3.83
C GLU A 633 0.07 -67.00 -3.07
N VAL A 634 -0.58 -65.96 -3.63
CA VAL A 634 -1.96 -65.42 -3.41
C VAL A 634 -2.07 -64.14 -2.55
N ASP A 635 -2.25 -62.97 -3.20
CA ASP A 635 -3.29 -61.95 -2.88
C ASP A 635 -3.18 -60.66 -3.73
N ASP A 636 -3.54 -60.71 -5.03
CA ASP A 636 -3.71 -59.51 -5.88
C ASP A 636 -5.05 -58.76 -5.63
N GLU A 637 -5.95 -59.27 -4.78
CA GLU A 637 -7.26 -58.64 -4.51
C GLU A 637 -7.27 -57.64 -3.34
N VAL A 638 -6.22 -57.57 -2.51
CA VAL A 638 -6.23 -56.78 -1.24
C VAL A 638 -5.75 -55.33 -1.37
N GLU A 639 -4.95 -55.00 -2.40
CA GLU A 639 -4.50 -53.60 -2.61
C GLU A 639 -5.67 -52.64 -2.92
N VAL A 640 -6.73 -53.14 -3.57
CA VAL A 640 -7.87 -52.32 -4.00
C VAL A 640 -8.65 -51.77 -2.81
N ASP A 641 -8.90 -52.58 -1.79
CA ASP A 641 -9.60 -52.17 -0.57
C ASP A 641 -8.78 -51.17 0.26
N THR A 642 -7.45 -51.32 0.25
CA THR A 642 -6.54 -50.39 0.94
C THR A 642 -6.55 -49.00 0.30
N ALA A 643 -6.59 -48.94 -1.04
CA ALA A 643 -6.72 -47.69 -1.78
C ALA A 643 -8.09 -47.00 -1.55
N VAL A 644 -9.18 -47.77 -1.45
CA VAL A 644 -10.52 -47.24 -1.13
C VAL A 644 -10.55 -46.64 0.29
N ALA A 645 -9.99 -47.35 1.29
CA ALA A 645 -9.92 -46.85 2.66
C ALA A 645 -9.12 -45.53 2.78
N ALA A 646 -8.01 -45.43 2.05
CA ALA A 646 -7.23 -44.18 1.97
C ALA A 646 -8.02 -43.03 1.30
N GLN A 647 -8.87 -43.35 0.31
CA GLN A 647 -9.68 -42.35 -0.39
C GLN A 647 -10.85 -41.84 0.47
N GLU A 648 -11.48 -42.72 1.28
CA GLU A 648 -12.49 -42.32 2.27
C GLU A 648 -11.88 -41.44 3.38
N ALA A 649 -10.73 -41.84 3.95
CA ALA A 649 -10.01 -41.03 4.95
C ALA A 649 -9.63 -39.63 4.40
N ALA A 650 -9.21 -39.54 3.14
CA ALA A 650 -8.95 -38.27 2.47
C ALA A 650 -10.23 -37.44 2.17
N GLY A 651 -11.40 -38.09 2.11
CA GLY A 651 -12.71 -37.45 2.04
C GLY A 651 -13.10 -36.82 3.38
N ASP A 652 -13.04 -37.60 4.45
CA ASP A 652 -13.35 -37.15 5.81
C ASP A 652 -12.44 -36.00 6.27
N ALA A 653 -11.14 -36.06 5.96
CA ALA A 653 -10.21 -34.96 6.24
C ALA A 653 -10.61 -33.65 5.52
N LYS A 654 -11.11 -33.72 4.28
CA LYS A 654 -11.58 -32.54 3.52
C LYS A 654 -12.88 -31.98 4.10
N ASP A 655 -13.79 -32.82 4.57
CA ASP A 655 -15.04 -32.36 5.17
C ASP A 655 -14.86 -31.88 6.62
N ALA A 656 -13.91 -32.41 7.38
CA ALA A 656 -13.44 -31.83 8.65
C ALA A 656 -12.90 -30.40 8.44
N ALA A 657 -11.98 -30.20 7.49
CA ALA A 657 -11.45 -28.88 7.14
C ALA A 657 -12.53 -27.91 6.63
N ARG A 658 -13.60 -28.41 5.99
CA ARG A 658 -14.76 -27.59 5.60
C ARG A 658 -15.61 -27.16 6.80
N ARG A 659 -15.80 -28.02 7.81
CA ARG A 659 -16.51 -27.70 9.06
C ARG A 659 -15.75 -26.65 9.87
N GLU A 660 -14.46 -26.86 10.10
CA GLU A 660 -13.59 -25.88 10.78
C GLU A 660 -13.61 -24.51 10.09
N ARG A 661 -13.55 -24.49 8.74
CA ARG A 661 -13.66 -23.25 7.96
C ARG A 661 -15.06 -22.61 8.00
N GLN A 662 -16.12 -23.35 8.29
CA GLN A 662 -17.45 -22.79 8.56
C GLN A 662 -17.52 -22.21 9.97
N GLU A 663 -17.04 -22.92 10.98
CA GLU A 663 -16.98 -22.47 12.37
C GLU A 663 -16.15 -21.18 12.51
N ALA A 664 -14.97 -21.10 11.87
CA ALA A 664 -14.16 -19.90 11.82
C ALA A 664 -14.88 -18.71 11.17
N LYS A 665 -15.72 -18.94 10.14
CA LYS A 665 -16.56 -17.89 9.53
C LYS A 665 -17.69 -17.45 10.45
N GLU A 666 -18.28 -18.37 11.22
CA GLU A 666 -19.32 -18.03 12.20
C GLU A 666 -18.74 -17.25 13.39
N ALA A 667 -17.59 -17.67 13.92
CA ALA A 667 -16.87 -16.95 14.97
C ALA A 667 -16.56 -15.50 14.53
N ALA A 668 -15.97 -15.32 13.35
CA ALA A 668 -15.72 -14.00 12.77
C ALA A 668 -17.00 -13.18 12.45
N ARG A 669 -18.17 -13.83 12.36
CA ARG A 669 -19.47 -13.15 12.22
C ARG A 669 -20.00 -12.69 13.58
N ARG A 670 -19.92 -13.53 14.61
CA ARG A 670 -20.28 -13.19 16.01
C ARG A 670 -19.44 -12.03 16.52
N GLU A 671 -18.11 -12.09 16.39
CA GLU A 671 -17.18 -11.01 16.79
C GLU A 671 -17.52 -9.66 16.12
N ARG A 672 -17.96 -9.68 14.86
CA ARG A 672 -18.41 -8.48 14.13
C ARG A 672 -19.78 -7.98 14.57
N GLU A 673 -20.64 -8.83 15.10
CA GLU A 673 -21.94 -8.46 15.66
C GLU A 673 -21.77 -7.92 17.08
N ASP A 674 -20.91 -8.51 17.90
CA ASP A 674 -20.50 -8.02 19.22
C ASP A 674 -19.78 -6.66 19.12
N SER A 675 -18.84 -6.51 18.18
CA SER A 675 -18.20 -5.22 17.87
C SER A 675 -19.22 -4.14 17.46
N LYS A 676 -20.30 -4.51 16.77
CA LYS A 676 -21.40 -3.57 16.43
C LYS A 676 -22.29 -3.29 17.62
N ALA A 677 -22.52 -4.25 18.51
CA ALA A 677 -23.28 -4.07 19.74
C ALA A 677 -22.55 -3.11 20.68
N ALA A 678 -21.27 -3.36 20.98
CA ALA A 678 -20.41 -2.49 21.77
C ALA A 678 -20.33 -1.06 21.19
N ALA A 679 -20.23 -0.93 19.85
CA ALA A 679 -20.24 0.38 19.19
C ALA A 679 -21.60 1.11 19.27
N ARG A 680 -22.72 0.38 19.34
CA ARG A 680 -24.06 0.94 19.58
C ARG A 680 -24.22 1.36 21.04
N GLU A 681 -23.73 0.55 21.98
CA GLU A 681 -23.75 0.81 23.42
C GLU A 681 -22.88 2.01 23.80
N ALA A 682 -21.63 2.09 23.35
CA ALA A 682 -20.76 3.25 23.54
C ALA A 682 -21.37 4.55 22.97
N LYS A 683 -22.15 4.43 21.88
CA LYS A 683 -22.91 5.55 21.30
C LYS A 683 -24.18 5.89 22.07
N ALA A 684 -24.75 4.95 22.82
CA ALA A 684 -25.85 5.17 23.76
C ALA A 684 -25.34 5.82 25.06
N ALA A 685 -24.23 5.35 25.63
CA ALA A 685 -23.56 5.93 26.78
C ALA A 685 -23.21 7.41 26.52
N ARG A 686 -22.55 7.74 25.40
CA ARG A 686 -22.28 9.13 24.98
C ARG A 686 -23.52 9.99 24.69
N ARG A 687 -24.72 9.38 24.61
CA ARG A 687 -26.00 10.09 24.52
C ARG A 687 -26.66 10.29 25.88
N ALA A 688 -26.43 9.38 26.84
CA ALA A 688 -26.87 9.52 28.23
C ALA A 688 -26.05 10.62 28.93
N GLU A 689 -24.72 10.54 28.86
CA GLU A 689 -23.77 11.54 29.40
C GLU A 689 -24.12 12.98 28.95
N LYS A 690 -24.39 13.17 27.65
CA LYS A 690 -24.83 14.45 27.08
C LYS A 690 -26.23 14.92 27.46
N ARG A 691 -27.01 14.06 28.11
CA ARG A 691 -28.37 14.36 28.58
C ARG A 691 -28.34 14.86 30.02
N ASP A 692 -27.39 14.38 30.81
CA ASP A 692 -27.27 14.69 32.24
C ASP A 692 -26.54 16.04 32.48
N ASP A 693 -25.62 16.43 31.58
CA ASP A 693 -25.07 17.81 31.50
C ASP A 693 -26.13 18.89 31.21
N ARG A 694 -27.37 18.49 30.86
CA ARG A 694 -28.48 19.42 30.62
C ARG A 694 -29.19 19.77 31.92
N ILE A 695 -28.49 20.49 32.79
CA ILE A 695 -29.02 21.10 34.01
C ILE A 695 -30.37 21.77 33.69
N VAL A 696 -31.42 21.30 34.36
CA VAL A 696 -32.79 21.78 34.19
C VAL A 696 -32.95 23.09 34.96
N GLU A 697 -32.65 24.21 34.30
CA GLU A 697 -33.13 25.51 34.77
C GLU A 697 -34.66 25.54 34.78
N ALA A 698 -35.22 26.14 35.83
CA ALA A 698 -36.66 26.23 36.09
C ALA A 698 -37.46 26.82 34.91
N PRO A 699 -38.74 26.43 34.74
CA PRO A 699 -39.50 26.72 33.53
C PRO A 699 -39.79 28.22 33.34
N ARG A 700 -38.93 28.89 32.56
CA ARG A 700 -39.21 30.21 32.01
C ARG A 700 -40.01 30.09 30.72
N GLU A 701 -40.95 31.01 30.58
CA GLU A 701 -42.08 31.04 29.64
C GLU A 701 -41.75 30.72 28.16
N PRO A 702 -42.73 30.19 27.40
CA PRO A 702 -42.49 29.57 26.10
C PRO A 702 -41.96 30.56 25.05
N LYS A 703 -40.63 30.55 24.87
CA LYS A 703 -39.97 31.28 23.79
C LYS A 703 -40.36 30.71 22.44
N VAL A 704 -40.79 31.62 21.57
CA VAL A 704 -41.24 31.46 20.18
C VAL A 704 -40.55 30.32 19.43
N SER A 705 -41.34 29.56 18.68
CA SER A 705 -40.92 28.31 18.05
C SER A 705 -39.71 28.50 17.13
N LEU A 706 -38.89 27.44 16.98
CA LEU A 706 -37.77 27.42 16.03
C LEU A 706 -38.22 27.60 14.56
N LEU A 707 -39.53 27.44 14.29
CA LEU A 707 -40.19 27.74 13.02
C LEU A 707 -40.44 29.25 12.85
N GLU A 708 -40.93 29.97 13.87
CA GLU A 708 -41.01 31.45 13.86
C GLU A 708 -39.65 32.07 13.56
N ARG A 709 -38.61 31.59 14.26
CA ARG A 709 -37.24 32.12 14.11
C ARG A 709 -36.60 31.78 12.76
N ARG A 710 -37.17 30.84 12.00
CA ARG A 710 -36.83 30.57 10.59
C ARG A 710 -37.64 31.45 9.63
N ARG A 711 -38.92 31.72 9.91
CA ARG A 711 -39.75 32.68 9.13
C ARG A 711 -39.20 34.10 9.19
N GLN A 712 -39.00 34.64 10.40
CA GLN A 712 -38.43 35.99 10.56
C GLN A 712 -37.02 36.17 9.99
N LYS A 713 -36.30 35.08 9.69
CA LYS A 713 -34.99 35.12 9.02
C LYS A 713 -35.08 34.94 7.49
N ALA A 714 -36.25 34.61 6.96
CA ALA A 714 -36.56 34.66 5.53
C ALA A 714 -37.04 36.06 5.11
N ASP A 715 -37.90 36.69 5.93
CA ASP A 715 -38.56 37.97 5.59
C ASP A 715 -37.61 39.19 5.62
N GLY A 716 -36.44 39.07 6.27
CA GLY A 716 -35.43 40.13 6.38
C GLY A 716 -34.34 40.12 5.30
N ARG A 717 -34.53 39.39 4.20
CA ARG A 717 -33.54 39.32 3.11
C ARG A 717 -34.15 39.83 1.80
N GLU A 718 -33.78 41.04 1.41
CA GLU A 718 -34.21 41.60 0.13
C GLU A 718 -33.86 40.63 -1.03
N PRO A 719 -34.80 40.40 -1.96
CA PRO A 719 -34.60 39.49 -3.09
C PRO A 719 -33.72 40.14 -4.16
N GLY A 720 -32.43 40.29 -3.86
CA GLY A 720 -31.40 40.52 -4.86
C GLY A 720 -31.40 39.37 -5.87
N ALA A 721 -31.88 39.64 -7.08
CA ALA A 721 -32.14 38.63 -8.09
C ALA A 721 -30.88 37.88 -8.56
N SER A 722 -31.10 36.69 -9.14
CA SER A 722 -30.21 35.84 -9.98
C SER A 722 -29.55 34.56 -9.41
N SER A 723 -29.24 34.42 -8.11
CA SER A 723 -28.41 33.26 -7.65
C SER A 723 -29.18 32.02 -7.17
N GLY A 724 -30.52 32.06 -7.07
CA GLY A 724 -31.33 30.95 -6.55
C GLY A 724 -31.50 29.77 -7.51
N GLY A 725 -31.61 30.03 -8.81
CA GLY A 725 -31.95 29.01 -9.81
C GLY A 725 -30.87 27.94 -10.01
N ARG A 726 -29.58 28.37 -10.07
CA ARG A 726 -28.44 27.48 -10.40
C ARG A 726 -28.32 26.30 -9.43
N ASN A 727 -28.56 26.53 -8.15
CA ASN A 727 -28.53 25.47 -7.12
C ASN A 727 -29.70 24.48 -7.27
N ALA A 728 -30.88 24.95 -7.69
CA ALA A 728 -32.02 24.07 -7.94
C ALA A 728 -31.80 23.18 -9.19
N VAL A 729 -31.28 23.77 -10.28
CA VAL A 729 -30.94 23.03 -11.51
C VAL A 729 -29.83 22.00 -11.25
N ALA A 730 -28.78 22.36 -10.50
CA ALA A 730 -27.72 21.44 -10.13
C ALA A 730 -28.21 20.26 -9.28
N VAL A 731 -29.08 20.50 -8.28
CA VAL A 731 -29.69 19.44 -7.48
C VAL A 731 -30.59 18.53 -8.33
N LEU A 732 -31.35 19.11 -9.27
CA LEU A 732 -32.20 18.36 -10.19
C LEU A 732 -31.37 17.50 -11.16
N ALA A 733 -30.26 18.01 -11.69
CA ALA A 733 -29.33 17.25 -12.54
C ALA A 733 -28.71 16.05 -11.81
N VAL A 734 -28.33 16.23 -10.54
CA VAL A 734 -27.84 15.12 -9.70
C VAL A 734 -28.95 14.10 -9.44
N ALA A 735 -30.17 14.55 -9.13
CA ALA A 735 -31.30 13.65 -8.89
C ALA A 735 -31.66 12.81 -10.13
N VAL A 736 -31.75 13.42 -11.31
CA VAL A 736 -32.03 12.73 -12.58
C VAL A 736 -30.92 11.71 -12.91
N GLY A 737 -29.65 12.08 -12.71
CA GLY A 737 -28.53 11.15 -12.91
C GLY A 737 -28.53 9.96 -11.96
N VAL A 738 -28.87 10.17 -10.69
CA VAL A 738 -29.02 9.08 -9.71
C VAL A 738 -30.17 8.14 -10.10
N VAL A 739 -31.33 8.69 -10.49
CA VAL A 739 -32.48 7.88 -10.94
C VAL A 739 -32.12 7.04 -12.17
N GLY A 740 -31.52 7.64 -13.20
CA GLY A 740 -31.09 6.92 -14.41
C GLY A 740 -30.08 5.81 -14.12
N LEU A 741 -29.10 6.05 -13.23
CA LEU A 741 -28.14 5.03 -12.80
C LEU A 741 -28.82 3.89 -12.03
N THR A 742 -29.74 4.20 -11.12
CA THR A 742 -30.48 3.16 -10.37
C THR A 742 -31.38 2.32 -11.28
N ALA A 743 -32.04 2.93 -12.27
CA ALA A 743 -32.86 2.21 -13.25
C ALA A 743 -31.99 1.29 -14.12
N SER A 744 -30.86 1.78 -14.63
CA SER A 744 -29.90 0.97 -15.39
C SER A 744 -29.37 -0.22 -14.57
N LEU A 745 -28.99 0.00 -13.30
CA LEU A 745 -28.50 -1.06 -12.43
C LEU A 745 -29.55 -2.14 -12.16
N LEU A 746 -30.81 -1.76 -11.94
CA LEU A 746 -31.91 -2.72 -11.76
C LEU A 746 -32.12 -3.57 -13.03
N LEU A 747 -32.11 -2.95 -14.21
CA LEU A 747 -32.23 -3.65 -15.49
C LEU A 747 -31.04 -4.58 -15.78
N ALA A 748 -29.82 -4.17 -15.43
CA ALA A 748 -28.63 -5.01 -15.57
C ALA A 748 -28.68 -6.24 -14.64
N ILE A 749 -29.18 -6.08 -13.40
CA ILE A 749 -29.39 -7.21 -12.48
C ILE A 749 -30.50 -8.14 -12.98
N GLY A 750 -31.61 -7.59 -13.50
CA GLY A 750 -32.68 -8.37 -14.14
C GLY A 750 -32.17 -9.19 -15.32
N ALA A 751 -31.44 -8.56 -16.26
CA ALA A 751 -30.84 -9.22 -17.42
C ALA A 751 -29.86 -10.33 -17.00
N PHE A 752 -29.07 -10.11 -15.93
CA PHE A 752 -28.16 -11.12 -15.39
C PHE A 752 -28.91 -12.30 -14.75
N MET A 753 -29.98 -12.06 -13.99
CA MET A 753 -30.80 -13.13 -13.40
C MET A 753 -31.55 -13.95 -14.47
N ALA A 754 -32.02 -13.31 -15.54
CA ALA A 754 -32.58 -14.02 -16.69
C ALA A 754 -31.52 -14.88 -17.39
N ALA A 755 -30.32 -14.34 -17.64
CA ALA A 755 -29.22 -15.08 -18.28
C ALA A 755 -28.72 -16.28 -17.44
N LEU A 756 -28.87 -16.25 -16.12
CA LEU A 756 -28.56 -17.37 -15.23
C LEU A 756 -29.66 -18.44 -15.16
N GLY A 757 -30.83 -18.24 -15.79
CA GLY A 757 -31.94 -19.19 -15.72
C GLY A 757 -32.54 -19.35 -14.32
N THR A 758 -32.38 -18.37 -13.43
CA THR A 758 -32.88 -18.44 -12.04
C THR A 758 -34.35 -18.05 -11.90
N THR A 759 -35.15 -18.27 -12.94
CA THR A 759 -36.48 -17.66 -13.15
C THR A 759 -37.61 -18.32 -12.38
N ASP A 760 -37.47 -19.59 -12.00
CA ASP A 760 -38.65 -20.46 -11.79
C ASP A 760 -39.08 -20.65 -10.31
N SER A 761 -38.45 -19.98 -9.33
CA SER A 761 -38.73 -20.26 -7.91
C SER A 761 -38.59 -19.09 -6.92
N ASN A 762 -38.25 -17.88 -7.35
CA ASN A 762 -38.03 -16.75 -6.44
C ASN A 762 -39.06 -15.63 -6.65
N ALA A 763 -39.92 -15.40 -5.65
CA ALA A 763 -40.83 -14.24 -5.62
C ALA A 763 -40.10 -12.87 -5.69
N ALA A 764 -38.79 -12.84 -5.37
CA ALA A 764 -37.94 -11.68 -5.58
C ALA A 764 -37.67 -11.40 -7.08
N TYR A 765 -37.62 -12.45 -7.92
CA TYR A 765 -37.51 -12.31 -9.37
C TYR A 765 -38.81 -11.77 -9.97
N ASP A 766 -39.99 -12.23 -9.53
CA ASP A 766 -41.29 -11.70 -10.00
C ASP A 766 -41.46 -10.20 -9.70
N ALA A 767 -41.05 -9.77 -8.51
CA ALA A 767 -41.05 -8.35 -8.15
C ALA A 767 -40.05 -7.54 -8.98
N LEU A 768 -38.88 -8.12 -9.31
CA LEU A 768 -37.85 -7.46 -10.12
C LEU A 768 -38.25 -7.41 -11.59
N SER A 769 -38.78 -8.49 -12.17
CA SER A 769 -39.21 -8.58 -13.57
C SER A 769 -40.36 -7.61 -13.85
N SER A 770 -41.35 -7.52 -12.96
CA SER A 770 -42.44 -6.53 -13.03
C SER A 770 -41.92 -5.08 -13.09
N VAL A 771 -40.89 -4.74 -12.31
CA VAL A 771 -40.24 -3.42 -12.33
C VAL A 771 -39.39 -3.23 -13.60
N CYS A 772 -38.70 -4.26 -14.07
CA CYS A 772 -37.89 -4.20 -15.29
C CYS A 772 -38.78 -4.04 -16.54
N ASP A 773 -39.90 -4.75 -16.61
CA ASP A 773 -40.88 -4.64 -17.69
C ASP A 773 -41.60 -3.30 -17.69
N LEU A 774 -41.90 -2.72 -16.51
CA LEU A 774 -42.41 -1.35 -16.42
C LEU A 774 -41.41 -0.31 -16.97
N LEU A 775 -40.11 -0.50 -16.70
CA LEU A 775 -39.04 0.39 -17.18
C LEU A 775 -38.73 0.21 -18.67
N VAL A 776 -38.96 -0.98 -19.23
CA VAL A 776 -38.54 -1.34 -20.60
C VAL A 776 -39.72 -1.50 -21.56
N GLY A 777 -40.97 -1.39 -21.09
CA GLY A 777 -42.20 -1.61 -21.88
C GLY A 777 -42.15 -1.17 -23.36
N PRO A 778 -41.77 0.08 -23.70
CA PRO A 778 -41.69 0.56 -25.09
C PRO A 778 -40.65 -0.14 -25.99
N LEU A 779 -39.72 -0.91 -25.42
CA LEU A 779 -38.62 -1.58 -26.12
C LEU A 779 -38.84 -3.10 -26.26
N ARG A 780 -39.79 -3.72 -25.55
CA ARG A 780 -40.04 -5.18 -25.68
C ARG A 780 -40.53 -5.54 -27.10
N ASP A 781 -41.35 -4.69 -27.71
CA ASP A 781 -41.91 -4.93 -29.05
C ASP A 781 -40.87 -4.79 -30.20
N VAL A 782 -39.64 -4.36 -29.92
CA VAL A 782 -38.61 -4.08 -30.93
C VAL A 782 -37.84 -5.35 -31.35
N PHE A 783 -37.79 -6.37 -30.49
CA PHE A 783 -37.01 -7.59 -30.72
C PHE A 783 -37.86 -8.83 -30.44
N THR A 784 -38.26 -9.54 -31.50
CA THR A 784 -38.95 -10.83 -31.41
C THR A 784 -38.00 -11.98 -31.72
N PHE A 785 -37.86 -12.95 -30.83
CA PHE A 785 -37.07 -14.16 -31.04
C PHE A 785 -37.97 -15.40 -31.12
N SER A 786 -37.55 -16.43 -31.87
CA SER A 786 -38.28 -17.69 -32.00
C SER A 786 -37.50 -18.88 -31.42
N GLY A 787 -38.17 -19.77 -30.70
CA GLY A 787 -37.60 -21.02 -30.18
C GLY A 787 -37.89 -21.23 -28.68
N THR A 788 -37.40 -22.34 -28.12
CA THR A 788 -37.67 -22.75 -26.73
C THR A 788 -37.16 -21.78 -25.66
N ASN A 789 -36.20 -20.91 -26.01
CA ASN A 789 -35.67 -19.86 -25.13
C ASN A 789 -35.96 -18.45 -25.68
N ALA A 790 -37.05 -18.27 -26.44
CA ALA A 790 -37.45 -16.99 -27.01
C ALA A 790 -37.61 -15.90 -25.94
N GLU A 791 -38.47 -16.15 -24.95
CA GLU A 791 -38.81 -15.18 -23.89
C GLU A 791 -37.58 -14.77 -23.06
N MET A 792 -36.69 -15.71 -22.75
CA MET A 792 -35.43 -15.42 -22.05
C MET A 792 -34.49 -14.55 -22.90
N LYS A 793 -34.37 -14.83 -24.21
CA LYS A 793 -33.55 -14.02 -25.12
C LYS A 793 -34.14 -12.62 -25.31
N GLU A 794 -35.46 -12.51 -25.43
CA GLU A 794 -36.18 -11.24 -25.47
C GLU A 794 -35.97 -10.43 -24.20
N ALA A 795 -36.13 -11.04 -23.01
CA ALA A 795 -35.91 -10.36 -21.74
C ALA A 795 -34.45 -9.90 -21.56
N VAL A 796 -33.46 -10.76 -21.85
CA VAL A 796 -32.03 -10.41 -21.76
C VAL A 796 -31.67 -9.27 -22.73
N VAL A 797 -32.16 -9.30 -23.97
CA VAL A 797 -31.91 -8.25 -24.96
C VAL A 797 -32.64 -6.95 -24.62
N ALA A 798 -33.92 -7.01 -24.25
CA ALA A 798 -34.71 -5.83 -23.93
C ALA A 798 -34.23 -5.14 -22.65
N TRP A 799 -34.00 -5.89 -21.56
CA TRP A 799 -33.49 -5.33 -20.31
C TRP A 799 -32.02 -4.91 -20.44
N GLY A 800 -31.19 -5.66 -21.18
CA GLY A 800 -29.80 -5.29 -21.48
C GLY A 800 -29.70 -4.00 -22.29
N ALA A 801 -30.42 -3.89 -23.41
CA ALA A 801 -30.46 -2.67 -24.22
C ALA A 801 -31.07 -1.49 -23.46
N GLY A 802 -32.16 -1.72 -22.70
CA GLY A 802 -32.74 -0.73 -21.80
C GLY A 802 -31.72 -0.19 -20.79
N SER A 803 -30.92 -1.07 -20.16
CA SER A 803 -29.90 -0.65 -19.20
C SER A 803 -28.87 0.31 -19.81
N MET A 804 -28.46 0.09 -21.07
CA MET A 804 -27.56 1.00 -21.79
C MET A 804 -28.23 2.33 -22.13
N ILE A 805 -29.49 2.29 -22.60
CA ILE A 805 -30.26 3.50 -22.92
C ILE A 805 -30.43 4.38 -21.68
N TYR A 806 -30.73 3.82 -20.51
CA TYR A 806 -30.83 4.59 -19.26
C TYR A 806 -29.50 5.21 -18.81
N VAL A 807 -28.34 4.58 -19.07
CA VAL A 807 -27.02 5.21 -18.85
C VAL A 807 -26.82 6.37 -19.82
N LEU A 808 -27.07 6.15 -21.10
CA LEU A 808 -26.89 7.18 -22.13
C LEU A 808 -27.79 8.39 -21.87
N VAL A 809 -29.08 8.18 -21.57
CA VAL A 809 -30.01 9.26 -21.20
C VAL A 809 -29.56 9.96 -19.92
N GLY A 810 -29.08 9.22 -18.91
CA GLY A 810 -28.52 9.82 -17.68
C GLY A 810 -27.31 10.70 -17.96
N MET A 811 -26.36 10.22 -18.78
CA MET A 811 -25.16 10.96 -19.17
C MET A 811 -25.49 12.18 -20.05
N PHE A 812 -26.38 12.04 -21.04
CA PHE A 812 -26.81 13.15 -21.88
C PHE A 812 -27.61 14.19 -21.09
N ALA A 813 -28.50 13.79 -20.18
CA ALA A 813 -29.23 14.72 -19.31
C ALA A 813 -28.26 15.50 -18.39
N GLN A 814 -27.26 14.82 -17.80
CA GLN A 814 -26.22 15.49 -17.02
C GLN A 814 -25.35 16.42 -17.87
N SER A 815 -24.95 16.01 -19.07
CA SER A 815 -24.17 16.82 -20.00
C SER A 815 -24.93 18.06 -20.47
N TYR A 816 -26.20 17.90 -20.86
CA TYR A 816 -27.06 19.00 -21.30
C TYR A 816 -27.38 19.99 -20.17
N LEU A 817 -27.72 19.49 -18.98
CA LEU A 817 -27.96 20.35 -17.81
C LEU A 817 -26.68 21.08 -17.35
N ARG A 818 -25.50 20.48 -17.57
CA ARG A 818 -24.22 21.14 -17.29
C ARG A 818 -23.88 22.20 -18.34
N SER A 819 -24.04 21.90 -19.63
CA SER A 819 -23.87 22.87 -20.72
C SER A 819 -24.74 24.11 -20.50
N ARG A 820 -26.00 23.92 -20.09
CA ARG A 820 -26.92 25.01 -19.72
C ARG A 820 -26.49 25.83 -18.49
N ILE A 821 -25.75 25.24 -17.54
CA ILE A 821 -25.19 25.96 -16.38
C ILE A 821 -23.93 26.75 -16.77
N ASP A 822 -23.21 26.30 -17.79
CA ASP A 822 -22.00 26.96 -18.31
C ASP A 822 -22.33 28.06 -19.35
N GLU A 823 -23.56 28.11 -19.88
CA GLU A 823 -24.07 29.14 -20.81
C GLU A 823 -24.80 30.34 -20.13
N ASP A 824 -25.20 30.24 -18.85
CA ASP A 824 -26.01 31.23 -18.05
C ASP A 824 -25.28 31.86 -16.82
#